data_AF-A0A6J8DKP9-F1
#
_entry.id   AF-A0A6J8DKP9-F1
#
_cell.length_a   1.000
_cell.length_b   1.000
_cell.length_c   1.000
_cell.angle_alpha   90.00
_cell.angle_beta   90.00
_cell.angle_gamma   90.00
#
_symmetry.space_group_name_H-M   'P 1'
#
loop_
_entity.id
_entity.type
_entity.pdbx_description
1 polymer ?
#
loop_
_entity_poly.entity_id
_entity_poly.type
_entity_poly.pdbx_seq_one_letter_code
_entity_poly.pdbx_strand_id
1 'polypeptide(L)'
;MHDMSESILTKLTQLNRDDFQDLVALGTFSSYENRVFLAGPCNIGKSSLASILIDEQIPKTWYSTDGLVIHFGRNGIDLQHRKMIPLKKGSGDILTKLLLGNPELKEQQRLPVESQIEQNVDEHRDEVQDDPISNLTTHELKLNPSKIENFPPKQQRQKPKQQLERPLPKTLRGFQEKPIHTAHSIQDGLLGKIKKGTYNMKIAPSDLVDFGGQKSFDMTHQLFIQHRGTFILMFDGRKGLDTELEEYPQGDVTAASILVHWITSVLTYCTKSDDKMPRIVFAATHSDSFSEVEKKKLVLTFQEKLTQMFSSHKLHEHILYDKVFFINATDGADVEIDRLKDKLVDIAFQQSTWGQQMPNVWVPLDLQISDLRTDGVKLITKEKLLEMNNKNKEFALSERRVEDFLLVQHSIGKLLYFNEPTLRDFIVIQPSAMVNILRAFITDRIFWPENGPIRDILENLSFTGVLTKTDLFTLWLQPAFKDILMNDSIQEYVVQVLLHLDILVEPKHYAGKDFAADLYLVPCIVASKLPPKMQNSATDDRTICIAYHLKKTVVPSALSFKLIGAAINIWPLKVVDARFCLYYQAAVMDTDTRNELQIHVKGQRIVAYLVNILSKHLISPDLATTVQECLTLALGRILKFYGHCFGSENHNVTSDLFEIEVGEVCKGETCLIPLSDAKTKAHWRCRNGKIHKTKYPLNWVVDKNKKHCDSNCKGLETETQLLTPDDQHFVQLARTIGIGDFYNFFIELGMEKSDYDNLNFRYFSNPMDFMLMGLFEWRDKTESDQLTATFGNLQEALTAIERQHYLCQIHREDHTLVEQAHSRLQDVPSDDVIDALTEKNLIGDCVVHLGVELCLSIGDIRKTLYNFPRDLNAQVHDLLIKWKNCNETKMVKPTIYRLMVALKHIKAAKGLSFVKKTYGVA
;
A
#
# COMPACT_ATOMS: atom_id res chain seq x y z
N MET A 1 3.30 0.71 14.90
CA MET A 1 2.25 0.97 13.90
C MET A 1 0.92 0.68 14.56
N HIS A 2 0.33 1.74 15.10
CA HIS A 2 -0.89 1.74 15.90
C HIS A 2 -2.14 1.65 15.01
N ASP A 3 -3.11 0.84 15.45
CA ASP A 3 -4.58 1.04 15.42
C ASP A 3 -5.28 1.72 14.24
N MET A 4 -4.79 1.58 13.01
CA MET A 4 -5.60 1.96 11.84
C MET A 4 -6.52 0.82 11.45
N SER A 5 -7.82 1.10 11.56
CA SER A 5 -8.95 0.31 11.05
C SER A 5 -9.53 -0.78 11.97
N GLU A 6 -10.09 -0.36 13.11
CA GLU A 6 -11.52 -0.66 13.24
C GLU A 6 -12.18 -0.11 11.98
N SER A 7 -12.76 -0.98 11.14
CA SER A 7 -13.29 -0.51 9.87
C SER A 7 -14.26 0.64 10.14
N ILE A 8 -14.26 1.67 9.29
CA ILE A 8 -15.22 2.77 9.41
C ILE A 8 -16.65 2.22 9.46
N LEU A 9 -16.91 1.04 8.86
CA LEU A 9 -18.15 0.30 9.05
C LEU A 9 -18.33 -0.22 10.48
N THR A 10 -17.30 -0.78 11.11
CA THR A 10 -17.27 -1.16 12.52
C THR A 10 -17.58 0.06 13.39
N LYS A 11 -16.94 1.21 13.14
CA LYS A 11 -17.25 2.50 13.79
C LYS A 11 -18.63 3.08 13.44
N LEU A 12 -19.21 2.81 12.27
CA LEU A 12 -20.56 3.23 11.87
C LEU A 12 -21.65 2.29 12.44
N THR A 13 -21.34 1.00 12.63
CA THR A 13 -22.18 0.05 13.37
C THR A 13 -22.00 0.17 14.89
N GLN A 14 -20.85 0.68 15.34
CA GLN A 14 -20.50 1.05 16.72
C GLN A 14 -20.74 2.53 17.02
N LEU A 15 -21.21 3.34 16.04
CA LEU A 15 -21.93 4.57 16.38
C LEU A 15 -23.06 4.03 17.22
N ASN A 16 -22.95 4.21 18.55
CA ASN A 16 -23.86 3.61 19.51
C ASN A 16 -25.26 3.74 18.93
N ARG A 17 -25.98 2.62 18.77
CA ARG A 17 -27.32 2.63 18.16
C ARG A 17 -28.21 3.70 18.79
N ASP A 18 -27.94 4.04 20.05
CA ASP A 18 -28.59 5.09 20.82
C ASP A 18 -28.21 6.51 20.35
N ASP A 19 -26.93 6.78 20.05
CA ASP A 19 -26.43 8.09 19.64
C ASP A 19 -26.93 8.51 18.23
N PHE A 20 -27.04 7.58 17.28
CA PHE A 20 -27.59 7.90 15.94
C PHE A 20 -29.12 8.08 15.99
N GLN A 21 -29.80 7.33 16.86
CA GLN A 21 -31.25 7.48 17.09
C GLN A 21 -31.59 8.87 17.61
N ASP A 22 -30.76 9.47 18.47
CA ASP A 22 -30.96 10.84 18.94
C ASP A 22 -30.90 11.88 17.79
N LEU A 23 -29.98 11.71 16.84
CA LEU A 23 -29.90 12.60 15.67
C LEU A 23 -31.10 12.40 14.73
N VAL A 24 -31.55 11.15 14.57
CA VAL A 24 -32.73 10.79 13.78
C VAL A 24 -34.01 11.32 14.43
N ALA A 25 -34.08 11.37 15.77
CA ALA A 25 -35.22 11.90 16.53
C ALA A 25 -35.44 13.41 16.30
N LEU A 26 -34.38 14.14 15.91
CA LEU A 26 -34.47 15.55 15.49
C LEU A 26 -35.03 15.74 14.07
N GLY A 27 -35.49 14.66 13.45
CA GLY A 27 -36.07 14.62 12.12
C GLY A 27 -35.11 14.09 11.08
N THR A 28 -35.67 13.46 10.06
CA THR A 28 -34.91 12.82 8.97
C THR A 28 -35.44 13.18 7.60
N PHE A 29 -34.61 12.93 6.60
CA PHE A 29 -34.98 12.91 5.20
C PHE A 29 -34.52 11.60 4.55
N SER A 30 -35.22 11.20 3.49
CA SER A 30 -34.83 10.03 2.71
C SER A 30 -33.68 10.38 1.76
N SER A 31 -32.55 9.70 1.93
CA SER A 31 -31.36 9.83 1.08
C SER A 31 -31.33 8.75 0.01
N TYR A 32 -30.97 9.13 -1.21
CA TYR A 32 -30.93 8.26 -2.38
C TYR A 32 -29.58 8.45 -3.10
N GLU A 33 -28.49 8.00 -2.47
CA GLU A 33 -27.15 8.09 -3.07
C GLU A 33 -26.93 6.90 -4.02
N ASN A 34 -26.46 7.17 -5.23
CA ASN A 34 -26.02 6.14 -6.17
C ASN A 34 -24.67 6.48 -6.78
N ARG A 35 -23.89 5.44 -7.10
CA ARG A 35 -22.64 5.56 -7.85
C ARG A 35 -22.52 4.47 -8.88
N VAL A 36 -22.05 4.82 -10.07
CA VAL A 36 -21.81 3.89 -11.17
C VAL A 36 -20.32 3.92 -11.51
N PHE A 37 -19.70 2.75 -11.50
CA PHE A 37 -18.27 2.56 -11.75
C PHE A 37 -18.08 1.92 -13.12
N LEU A 38 -17.29 2.55 -13.98
CA LEU A 38 -16.86 2.03 -15.28
C LEU A 38 -15.46 1.45 -15.13
N ALA A 39 -15.32 0.15 -15.38
CA ALA A 39 -14.05 -0.56 -15.19
C ALA A 39 -13.81 -1.60 -16.28
N GLY A 40 -12.55 -1.87 -16.59
CA GLY A 40 -12.15 -2.80 -17.66
C GLY A 40 -10.78 -2.46 -18.24
N PRO A 41 -10.36 -3.16 -19.31
CA PRO A 41 -9.12 -2.86 -20.04
C PRO A 41 -9.04 -1.40 -20.54
N CYS A 42 -7.83 -0.90 -20.83
CA CYS A 42 -7.66 0.41 -21.45
C CYS A 42 -8.21 0.46 -22.88
N ASN A 43 -8.47 1.66 -23.39
CA ASN A 43 -8.94 1.95 -24.78
C ASN A 43 -10.22 1.25 -25.29
N ILE A 44 -11.06 0.69 -24.43
CA ILE A 44 -12.31 0.01 -24.84
C ILE A 44 -13.54 0.93 -24.99
N GLY A 45 -13.40 2.24 -24.81
CA GLY A 45 -14.52 3.20 -24.91
C GLY A 45 -15.26 3.53 -23.59
N LYS A 46 -14.63 3.31 -22.43
CA LYS A 46 -15.21 3.62 -21.10
C LYS A 46 -15.55 5.10 -20.95
N SER A 47 -14.60 5.98 -21.27
CA SER A 47 -14.77 7.44 -21.17
C SER A 47 -15.82 7.95 -22.16
N SER A 48 -15.93 7.32 -23.34
CA SER A 48 -16.98 7.65 -24.32
C SER A 48 -18.37 7.30 -23.77
N LEU A 49 -18.53 6.13 -23.14
CA LEU A 49 -19.76 5.77 -22.44
C LEU A 49 -20.04 6.75 -21.27
N ALA A 50 -19.02 7.13 -20.51
CA ALA A 50 -19.17 8.12 -19.44
C ALA A 50 -19.73 9.45 -19.97
N SER A 51 -19.17 9.95 -21.08
CA SER A 51 -19.66 11.17 -21.77
C SER A 51 -21.10 11.04 -22.24
N ILE A 52 -21.51 9.90 -22.80
CA ILE A 52 -22.90 9.65 -23.21
C ILE A 52 -23.84 9.67 -22.00
N LEU A 53 -23.45 9.04 -20.89
CA LEU A 53 -24.29 8.97 -19.68
C LEU A 53 -24.51 10.34 -19.01
N ILE A 54 -23.63 11.31 -19.25
CA ILE A 54 -23.72 12.68 -18.71
C ILE A 54 -24.11 13.72 -19.78
N ASP A 55 -24.43 13.29 -21.00
CA ASP A 55 -24.76 14.16 -22.13
C ASP A 55 -23.68 15.22 -22.43
N GLU A 56 -22.41 14.81 -22.35
CA GLU A 56 -21.26 15.60 -22.79
C GLU A 56 -20.77 15.14 -24.16
N GLN A 57 -20.04 16.01 -24.87
CA GLN A 57 -19.46 15.67 -26.16
C GLN A 57 -18.54 14.46 -26.04
N ILE A 58 -18.80 13.43 -26.87
CA ILE A 58 -17.95 12.27 -26.98
C ILE A 58 -16.55 12.73 -27.43
N PRO A 59 -15.47 12.33 -26.74
CA PRO A 59 -14.13 12.70 -27.13
C PRO A 59 -13.86 12.33 -28.60
N LYS A 60 -13.36 13.28 -29.40
CA LYS A 60 -13.06 13.06 -30.83
C LYS A 60 -11.93 12.05 -31.07
N THR A 61 -11.18 11.74 -30.02
CA THR A 61 -9.97 10.92 -30.05
C THR A 61 -10.04 9.88 -28.94
N TRP A 62 -9.75 8.63 -29.27
CA TRP A 62 -9.72 7.51 -28.35
C TRP A 62 -8.42 7.56 -27.54
N TYR A 63 -8.44 8.28 -26.42
CA TYR A 63 -7.34 8.24 -25.44
C TYR A 63 -7.80 7.50 -24.20
N SER A 64 -6.92 6.69 -23.61
CA SER A 64 -7.16 6.07 -22.31
C SER A 64 -7.27 7.16 -21.23
N THR A 65 -8.21 7.01 -20.30
CA THR A 65 -8.21 7.79 -19.06
C THR A 65 -6.94 7.50 -18.29
N ASP A 66 -6.18 8.52 -17.89
CA ASP A 66 -5.07 8.39 -16.93
C ASP A 66 -5.63 8.21 -15.53
N GLY A 67 -5.42 7.09 -14.85
CA GLY A 67 -5.90 6.88 -13.48
C GLY A 67 -7.39 6.70 -13.35
N LEU A 68 -8.12 7.71 -12.85
CA LEU A 68 -9.58 7.66 -12.78
C LEU A 68 -10.23 9.05 -12.88
N VAL A 69 -11.45 9.17 -13.39
CA VAL A 69 -12.21 10.43 -13.45
C VAL A 69 -13.48 10.28 -12.65
N ILE A 70 -13.76 11.23 -11.75
CA ILE A 70 -15.03 11.27 -11.00
C ILE A 70 -15.89 12.39 -11.56
N HIS A 71 -17.02 12.04 -12.16
CA HIS A 71 -18.03 12.98 -12.66
C HIS A 71 -19.05 13.27 -11.55
N PHE A 72 -18.60 14.03 -10.54
CA PHE A 72 -19.45 14.45 -9.43
C PHE A 72 -20.61 15.28 -9.94
N GLY A 73 -21.81 14.83 -9.60
CA GLY A 73 -23.02 15.59 -9.86
C GLY A 73 -23.22 15.93 -11.34
N ARG A 74 -22.98 14.98 -12.25
CA ARG A 74 -23.27 15.16 -13.69
C ARG A 74 -24.41 14.31 -14.18
N ASN A 75 -24.97 13.51 -13.28
CA ASN A 75 -26.05 12.60 -13.58
C ASN A 75 -26.92 12.42 -12.32
N GLY A 76 -28.18 12.11 -12.53
CA GLY A 76 -29.15 11.86 -11.47
C GLY A 76 -30.24 10.91 -11.92
N ILE A 77 -31.07 10.48 -10.97
CA ILE A 77 -32.21 9.60 -11.22
C ILE A 77 -33.48 10.36 -10.83
N ASP A 78 -34.36 10.62 -11.80
CA ASP A 78 -35.69 11.13 -11.55
C ASP A 78 -36.49 10.05 -10.81
N LEU A 79 -36.83 10.32 -9.55
CA LEU A 79 -37.49 9.36 -8.66
C LEU A 79 -38.94 9.10 -9.05
N GLN A 80 -39.59 10.06 -9.72
CA GLN A 80 -40.98 9.95 -10.16
C GLN A 80 -41.06 9.14 -11.46
N HIS A 81 -40.22 9.47 -12.43
CA HIS A 81 -40.25 8.84 -13.75
C HIS A 81 -39.37 7.59 -13.84
N ARG A 82 -38.54 7.34 -12.81
CA ARG A 82 -37.53 6.26 -12.76
C ARG A 82 -36.63 6.28 -14.00
N LYS A 83 -36.07 7.45 -14.29
CA LYS A 83 -35.16 7.64 -15.43
C LYS A 83 -33.88 8.32 -15.00
N MET A 84 -32.78 7.86 -15.59
CA MET A 84 -31.49 8.52 -15.48
C MET A 84 -31.50 9.79 -16.33
N ILE A 85 -31.05 10.91 -15.76
CA ILE A 85 -31.05 12.22 -16.41
C ILE A 85 -29.69 12.93 -16.25
N PRO A 86 -29.12 13.48 -17.33
CA PRO A 86 -27.89 14.23 -17.28
C PRO A 86 -28.09 15.59 -16.60
N LEU A 87 -27.03 16.09 -15.96
CA LEU A 87 -27.03 17.36 -15.22
C LEU A 87 -25.89 18.27 -15.71
N LYS A 88 -26.21 19.53 -16.07
CA LYS A 88 -25.28 20.44 -16.77
C LYS A 88 -24.07 20.88 -15.92
N LYS A 89 -22.95 21.20 -16.59
CA LYS A 89 -21.72 21.78 -16.01
C LYS A 89 -21.95 23.21 -15.50
N GLY A 90 -21.50 23.54 -14.28
CA GLY A 90 -21.47 24.93 -13.79
C GLY A 90 -22.81 25.49 -13.32
N SER A 91 -23.90 24.73 -13.41
CA SER A 91 -25.05 24.95 -12.55
C SER A 91 -24.64 24.55 -11.12
N GLY A 92 -24.57 25.52 -10.19
CA GLY A 92 -24.15 25.32 -8.80
C GLY A 92 -24.67 24.03 -8.16
N ASP A 93 -23.86 23.49 -7.23
CA ASP A 93 -23.91 22.10 -6.76
C ASP A 93 -25.31 21.55 -6.53
N ILE A 94 -25.38 20.26 -6.76
CA ILE A 94 -26.53 19.50 -7.16
C ILE A 94 -27.55 19.38 -6.07
N LEU A 95 -27.15 19.44 -4.80
CA LEU A 95 -28.08 19.59 -3.68
C LEU A 95 -28.97 20.84 -3.91
N THR A 96 -28.41 22.00 -4.22
CA THR A 96 -29.17 23.25 -4.31
C THR A 96 -30.23 23.24 -5.44
N LYS A 97 -30.01 22.48 -6.52
CA LYS A 97 -30.98 22.31 -7.62
C LYS A 97 -31.85 21.06 -7.55
N LEU A 98 -31.31 19.91 -7.10
CA LEU A 98 -32.03 18.64 -6.92
C LEU A 98 -33.04 18.71 -5.76
N LEU A 99 -32.75 19.49 -4.72
CA LEU A 99 -33.61 19.62 -3.54
C LEU A 99 -34.82 20.57 -3.78
N LEU A 100 -34.87 21.32 -4.89
CA LEU A 100 -35.89 22.38 -5.08
C LEU A 100 -36.74 22.29 -6.35
N GLY A 101 -36.44 21.40 -7.30
CA GLY A 101 -37.28 21.20 -8.50
C GLY A 101 -37.45 22.49 -9.31
N ASN A 102 -36.42 22.86 -10.07
CA ASN A 102 -36.42 24.10 -10.85
C ASN A 102 -37.46 24.05 -11.99
N PRO A 103 -38.14 25.16 -12.34
CA PRO A 103 -39.09 25.22 -13.46
C PRO A 103 -38.46 24.95 -14.83
N GLU A 104 -37.16 25.18 -15.01
CA GLU A 104 -36.43 24.93 -16.27
C GLU A 104 -36.43 23.43 -16.67
N LEU A 105 -36.52 22.52 -15.71
CA LEU A 105 -36.69 21.08 -15.98
C LEU A 105 -38.07 20.76 -16.57
N LYS A 106 -39.10 21.60 -16.34
CA LYS A 106 -40.43 21.44 -16.97
C LYS A 106 -40.45 21.84 -18.44
N GLU A 107 -39.52 22.68 -18.89
CA GLU A 107 -39.36 23.01 -20.32
C GLU A 107 -38.64 21.88 -21.07
N GLN A 108 -37.67 21.21 -20.43
CA GLN A 108 -36.96 20.05 -21.00
C GLN A 108 -37.83 18.78 -21.05
N GLN A 109 -38.93 18.72 -20.28
CA GLN A 109 -39.91 17.62 -20.29
C GLN A 109 -40.98 17.74 -21.39
N ARG A 110 -40.98 18.80 -22.22
CA ARG A 110 -41.87 18.87 -23.39
C ARG A 110 -41.21 18.19 -24.59
N LEU A 111 -41.61 16.94 -24.86
CA LEU A 111 -41.40 16.31 -26.17
C LEU A 111 -41.98 17.20 -27.27
N PRO A 112 -41.35 17.33 -28.45
CA PRO A 112 -41.95 18.05 -29.57
C PRO A 112 -43.17 17.26 -30.07
N VAL A 113 -44.34 17.87 -29.96
CA VAL A 113 -45.55 17.40 -30.63
C VAL A 113 -45.38 17.67 -32.13
N GLU A 114 -45.53 16.63 -32.94
CA GLU A 114 -45.61 16.70 -34.39
C GLU A 114 -46.63 17.78 -34.82
N SER A 115 -46.14 18.88 -35.38
CA SER A 115 -46.96 19.81 -36.15
C SER A 115 -46.98 19.34 -37.59
N GLN A 116 -48.16 18.90 -38.01
CA GLN A 116 -48.57 18.55 -39.36
C GLN A 116 -48.06 19.58 -40.39
N ILE A 117 -47.30 19.10 -41.37
CA ILE A 117 -46.98 19.85 -42.59
C ILE A 117 -48.15 19.65 -43.55
N GLU A 118 -48.99 20.67 -43.67
CA GLU A 118 -49.86 20.80 -44.84
C GLU A 118 -49.01 21.15 -46.07
N GLN A 119 -49.31 20.42 -47.13
CA GLN A 119 -48.75 20.53 -48.46
C GLN A 119 -49.00 21.93 -49.04
N ASN A 120 -48.00 22.51 -49.69
CA ASN A 120 -48.25 23.24 -50.94
C ASN A 120 -47.06 23.06 -51.88
N VAL A 121 -47.43 22.52 -53.04
CA VAL A 121 -46.69 22.36 -54.27
C VAL A 121 -46.45 23.75 -54.84
N ASP A 122 -45.23 24.05 -55.26
CA ASP A 122 -45.06 24.79 -56.51
C ASP A 122 -43.70 24.47 -57.16
N GLU A 123 -43.82 24.13 -58.44
CA GLU A 123 -42.79 23.70 -59.35
C GLU A 123 -41.92 24.89 -59.78
N HIS A 124 -40.61 24.69 -59.91
CA HIS A 124 -39.90 25.16 -61.10
C HIS A 124 -38.58 24.39 -61.29
N ARG A 125 -38.51 23.71 -62.44
CA ARG A 125 -37.31 23.17 -63.07
C ARG A 125 -36.37 24.30 -63.45
N ASP A 126 -35.06 24.04 -63.39
CA ASP A 126 -34.23 24.07 -64.60
C ASP A 126 -32.94 23.24 -64.43
N GLU A 127 -32.47 22.82 -65.58
CA GLU A 127 -31.67 21.66 -65.95
C GLU A 127 -30.13 21.86 -65.92
N VAL A 128 -29.41 20.74 -65.77
CA VAL A 128 -28.16 20.33 -66.50
C VAL A 128 -26.84 21.05 -66.08
N GLN A 129 -25.67 20.39 -65.84
CA GLN A 129 -24.98 19.38 -66.65
C GLN A 129 -23.74 18.74 -65.95
N ASP A 130 -23.51 17.45 -66.22
CA ASP A 130 -22.25 16.66 -66.37
C ASP A 130 -21.06 16.73 -65.36
N ASP A 131 -20.95 15.73 -64.47
CA ASP A 131 -19.99 14.58 -64.47
C ASP A 131 -18.56 14.71 -65.12
N PRO A 132 -17.57 13.82 -64.85
CA PRO A 132 -17.12 13.16 -63.60
C PRO A 132 -15.54 12.95 -63.52
N ILE A 133 -15.07 12.12 -62.56
CA ILE A 133 -13.86 11.23 -62.62
C ILE A 133 -12.46 11.72 -62.13
N SER A 134 -12.14 11.31 -60.88
CA SER A 134 -11.02 10.39 -60.50
C SER A 134 -9.61 10.84 -60.09
N ASN A 135 -9.09 9.98 -59.20
CA ASN A 135 -7.71 9.51 -59.02
C ASN A 135 -6.77 10.28 -58.09
N LEU A 136 -6.64 9.74 -56.87
CA LEU A 136 -5.47 9.89 -56.01
C LEU A 136 -4.92 8.49 -55.67
N THR A 137 -3.76 8.16 -56.24
CA THR A 137 -2.87 7.08 -55.81
C THR A 137 -1.63 7.68 -55.13
N THR A 138 -1.43 7.30 -53.87
CA THR A 138 -0.18 6.85 -53.22
C THR A 138 1.17 7.45 -53.66
N HIS A 139 1.90 8.11 -52.75
CA HIS A 139 3.01 7.51 -51.95
C HIS A 139 3.84 8.58 -51.19
N GLU A 140 4.17 8.23 -49.94
CA GLU A 140 5.44 8.43 -49.22
C GLU A 140 6.22 9.74 -49.32
N LEU A 141 6.51 10.33 -48.15
CA LEU A 141 7.76 11.08 -47.92
C LEU A 141 8.40 10.74 -46.57
N LYS A 142 9.67 10.36 -46.66
CA LYS A 142 10.64 10.15 -45.58
C LYS A 142 11.30 11.46 -45.15
N LEU A 143 11.50 11.56 -43.84
CA LEU A 143 12.53 12.24 -43.03
C LEU A 143 13.62 13.13 -43.67
N ASN A 144 13.87 14.24 -42.92
CA ASN A 144 15.15 14.84 -42.50
C ASN A 144 15.77 16.01 -43.33
N PRO A 145 16.67 16.85 -42.75
CA PRO A 145 16.36 17.93 -41.79
C PRO A 145 17.15 19.25 -42.04
N SER A 146 16.94 20.24 -41.16
CA SER A 146 17.85 21.35 -40.78
C SER A 146 18.14 22.51 -41.76
N LYS A 147 17.87 23.75 -41.29
CA LYS A 147 18.88 24.82 -41.16
C LYS A 147 18.39 26.01 -40.33
N ILE A 148 19.35 26.58 -39.61
CA ILE A 148 19.32 27.59 -38.55
C ILE A 148 19.69 28.95 -39.16
N GLU A 149 19.14 30.06 -38.63
CA GLU A 149 19.78 31.40 -38.48
C GLU A 149 18.81 32.31 -37.66
N ASN A 150 19.08 32.64 -36.38
CA ASN A 150 19.80 33.82 -35.84
C ASN A 150 19.25 35.16 -36.38
N PHE A 151 18.72 36.16 -35.63
CA PHE A 151 19.28 36.97 -34.52
C PHE A 151 18.21 38.06 -34.08
N PRO A 152 18.43 39.03 -33.14
CA PRO A 152 17.70 39.07 -31.85
C PRO A 152 16.95 40.43 -31.53
N PRO A 153 16.85 40.96 -30.28
CA PRO A 153 15.57 41.41 -29.69
C PRO A 153 15.44 42.94 -29.46
N LYS A 154 14.23 43.49 -29.29
CA LYS A 154 14.03 44.78 -28.58
C LYS A 154 12.71 44.86 -27.81
N GLN A 155 12.84 45.15 -26.52
CA GLN A 155 11.80 45.70 -25.64
C GLN A 155 11.46 47.14 -26.07
N GLN A 156 10.21 47.57 -25.91
CA GLN A 156 9.88 48.84 -25.23
C GLN A 156 8.38 48.99 -24.95
N ARG A 157 8.10 49.41 -23.71
CA ARG A 157 6.80 49.85 -23.16
C ARG A 157 6.34 51.15 -23.84
N GLN A 158 5.02 51.32 -24.03
CA GLN A 158 4.28 52.57 -23.73
C GLN A 158 2.74 52.33 -23.73
N LYS A 159 2.08 52.77 -22.65
CA LYS A 159 0.63 53.08 -22.51
C LYS A 159 0.49 54.62 -22.58
N PRO A 160 -0.70 55.24 -22.48
CA PRO A 160 -2.00 55.05 -23.15
C PRO A 160 -2.56 56.39 -23.70
N LYS A 161 -3.64 56.39 -24.51
CA LYS A 161 -4.51 57.58 -24.67
C LYS A 161 -5.99 57.20 -24.72
N GLN A 162 -6.76 57.98 -23.98
CA GLN A 162 -8.20 57.91 -23.74
C GLN A 162 -9.00 58.70 -24.80
N GLN A 163 -10.23 58.20 -25.01
CA GLN A 163 -11.51 58.90 -25.21
C GLN A 163 -11.77 59.74 -26.48
N LEU A 164 -12.83 59.34 -27.20
CA LEU A 164 -13.87 60.26 -27.66
C LEU A 164 -15.23 59.54 -27.71
N GLU A 165 -16.17 59.98 -26.87
CA GLU A 165 -17.59 59.59 -26.88
C GLU A 165 -18.39 60.35 -27.94
N ARG A 166 -19.47 59.73 -28.46
CA ARG A 166 -20.75 60.35 -28.86
C ARG A 166 -21.85 59.26 -29.03
N PRO A 167 -23.16 59.60 -29.01
CA PRO A 167 -24.13 58.99 -28.09
C PRO A 167 -25.26 58.14 -28.72
N LEU A 168 -25.96 57.39 -27.85
CA LEU A 168 -27.11 56.50 -28.07
C LEU A 168 -28.29 57.08 -28.89
N PRO A 169 -29.08 56.19 -29.54
CA PRO A 169 -30.53 56.32 -29.63
C PRO A 169 -31.25 55.43 -28.59
N LYS A 170 -32.20 56.03 -27.87
CA LYS A 170 -33.15 55.36 -26.98
C LYS A 170 -34.32 54.80 -27.78
N THR A 171 -34.65 53.52 -27.60
CA THR A 171 -36.02 53.02 -27.31
C THR A 171 -36.03 51.49 -27.17
N LEU A 172 -36.13 50.99 -25.94
CA LEU A 172 -36.62 49.64 -25.64
C LEU A 172 -37.61 49.74 -24.49
N ARG A 173 -38.89 49.55 -24.79
CA ARG A 173 -39.95 49.30 -23.81
C ARG A 173 -39.98 47.81 -23.51
N GLY A 174 -39.83 47.48 -22.23
CA GLY A 174 -40.58 46.42 -21.56
C GLY A 174 -40.29 44.97 -21.95
N PHE A 175 -39.20 44.42 -21.43
CA PHE A 175 -39.23 43.05 -20.92
C PHE A 175 -38.94 43.13 -19.41
N GLN A 176 -39.93 42.74 -18.60
CA GLN A 176 -39.71 42.52 -17.17
C GLN A 176 -38.82 41.30 -17.03
N GLU A 177 -37.54 41.51 -16.73
CA GLU A 177 -36.67 40.46 -16.20
C GLU A 177 -37.26 40.02 -14.85
N LYS A 178 -37.68 38.75 -14.77
CA LYS A 178 -37.98 38.13 -13.48
C LYS A 178 -36.67 38.00 -12.69
N PRO A 179 -36.67 38.29 -11.38
CA PRO A 179 -35.45 38.28 -10.59
C PRO A 179 -34.86 36.87 -10.52
N ILE A 180 -33.59 36.74 -10.87
CA ILE A 180 -32.78 35.55 -10.64
C ILE A 180 -32.64 35.38 -9.12
N HIS A 181 -33.20 34.30 -8.57
CA HIS A 181 -33.04 33.96 -7.15
C HIS A 181 -31.56 33.67 -6.85
N THR A 182 -30.97 34.35 -5.85
CA THR A 182 -29.60 34.12 -5.39
C THR A 182 -29.51 32.80 -4.60
N ALA A 183 -28.35 32.12 -4.65
CA ALA A 183 -28.11 30.82 -3.99
C ALA A 183 -28.47 30.81 -2.49
N HIS A 184 -28.27 31.93 -1.78
CA HIS A 184 -28.68 32.06 -0.37
C HIS A 184 -30.19 32.03 -0.15
N SER A 185 -30.99 32.70 -0.98
CA SER A 185 -32.46 32.71 -0.84
C SER A 185 -33.09 31.32 -1.06
N ILE A 186 -32.39 30.48 -1.83
CA ILE A 186 -32.75 29.12 -2.21
C ILE A 186 -32.46 28.16 -1.04
N GLN A 187 -31.33 28.34 -0.35
CA GLN A 187 -30.93 27.60 0.84
C GLN A 187 -31.91 27.80 2.01
N ASP A 188 -32.34 29.04 2.26
CA ASP A 188 -33.29 29.37 3.34
C ASP A 188 -34.67 28.72 3.12
N GLY A 189 -35.15 28.71 1.87
CA GLY A 189 -36.41 28.07 1.51
C GLY A 189 -36.41 26.55 1.69
N LEU A 190 -35.26 25.92 1.44
CA LEU A 190 -35.04 24.49 1.66
C LEU A 190 -35.01 24.13 3.15
N LEU A 191 -34.23 24.88 3.94
CA LEU A 191 -34.20 24.72 5.39
C LEU A 191 -35.61 24.88 5.97
N GLY A 192 -36.40 25.82 5.45
CA GLY A 192 -37.81 25.97 5.78
C GLY A 192 -38.69 24.75 5.47
N LYS A 193 -38.45 24.05 4.34
CA LYS A 193 -39.18 22.82 3.96
C LYS A 193 -38.79 21.62 4.82
N ILE A 194 -37.50 21.49 5.14
CA ILE A 194 -36.96 20.44 6.02
C ILE A 194 -37.52 20.60 7.43
N LYS A 195 -37.51 21.82 7.97
CA LYS A 195 -38.13 22.15 9.28
C LYS A 195 -39.60 21.74 9.36
N LYS A 196 -40.34 21.93 8.27
CA LYS A 196 -41.77 21.57 8.19
C LYS A 196 -42.01 20.08 7.93
N GLY A 197 -40.97 19.26 7.78
CA GLY A 197 -41.09 17.85 7.38
C GLY A 197 -41.70 17.66 5.98
N THR A 198 -41.68 18.70 5.15
CA THR A 198 -42.30 18.71 3.80
C THR A 198 -41.29 18.51 2.67
N TYR A 199 -40.02 18.26 3.04
CA TYR A 199 -38.95 18.09 2.09
C TYR A 199 -38.98 16.68 1.47
N ASN A 200 -39.07 16.61 0.15
CA ASN A 200 -39.01 15.37 -0.62
C ASN A 200 -38.03 15.54 -1.78
N MET A 201 -37.02 14.66 -1.83
CA MET A 201 -36.08 14.61 -2.95
C MET A 201 -36.81 14.16 -4.21
N LYS A 202 -36.61 14.88 -5.32
CA LYS A 202 -37.23 14.53 -6.61
C LYS A 202 -36.25 13.83 -7.55
N ILE A 203 -34.99 14.22 -7.47
CA ILE A 203 -33.93 13.66 -8.29
C ILE A 203 -32.82 13.22 -7.33
N ALA A 204 -32.46 11.95 -7.42
CA ALA A 204 -31.39 11.34 -6.65
C ALA A 204 -30.03 11.57 -7.33
N PRO A 205 -28.97 11.97 -6.61
CA PRO A 205 -27.63 12.08 -7.20
C PRO A 205 -27.11 10.69 -7.64
N SER A 206 -26.49 10.65 -8.82
CA SER A 206 -25.84 9.44 -9.34
C SER A 206 -24.47 9.79 -9.91
N ASP A 207 -23.41 9.62 -9.10
CA ASP A 207 -22.04 9.92 -9.54
C ASP A 207 -21.52 8.84 -10.50
N LEU A 208 -20.70 9.24 -11.48
CA LEU A 208 -19.95 8.30 -12.33
C LEU A 208 -18.47 8.30 -11.97
N VAL A 209 -17.85 7.13 -11.94
CA VAL A 209 -16.41 6.94 -11.76
C VAL A 209 -15.86 6.14 -12.94
N ASP A 210 -15.01 6.75 -13.75
CA ASP A 210 -14.33 6.12 -14.89
C ASP A 210 -12.90 5.72 -14.49
N PHE A 211 -12.62 4.41 -14.35
CA PHE A 211 -11.27 3.91 -14.09
C PHE A 211 -10.50 3.71 -15.38
N GLY A 212 -9.27 4.19 -15.48
CA GLY A 212 -8.42 4.09 -16.67
C GLY A 212 -8.03 2.67 -17.07
N GLY A 213 -7.88 1.77 -16.10
CA GLY A 213 -7.49 0.36 -16.30
C GLY A 213 -5.98 0.11 -16.19
N GLN A 214 -5.19 1.12 -15.77
CA GLN A 214 -3.77 0.93 -15.48
C GLN A 214 -3.55 0.17 -14.16
N LYS A 215 -2.64 -0.81 -14.16
CA LYS A 215 -2.29 -1.58 -12.95
C LYS A 215 -1.59 -0.73 -11.88
N SER A 216 -0.90 0.34 -12.26
CA SER A 216 -0.24 1.30 -11.35
C SER A 216 -1.24 1.93 -10.37
N PHE A 217 -2.51 2.08 -10.79
CA PHE A 217 -3.57 2.65 -9.98
C PHE A 217 -4.28 1.67 -9.05
N ASP A 218 -3.95 0.38 -9.09
CA ASP A 218 -4.61 -0.61 -8.23
C ASP A 218 -4.44 -0.28 -6.73
N MET A 219 -3.32 0.35 -6.35
CA MET A 219 -3.09 0.85 -4.99
C MET A 219 -4.07 1.94 -4.54
N THR A 220 -4.70 2.63 -5.48
CA THR A 220 -5.65 3.73 -5.21
C THR A 220 -7.07 3.21 -5.02
N HIS A 221 -7.36 1.96 -5.40
CA HIS A 221 -8.70 1.38 -5.32
C HIS A 221 -9.28 1.42 -3.89
N GLN A 222 -8.42 1.33 -2.87
CA GLN A 222 -8.82 1.43 -1.45
C GLN A 222 -9.48 2.76 -1.07
N LEU A 223 -9.27 3.83 -1.85
CA LEU A 223 -9.89 5.14 -1.61
C LEU A 223 -11.23 5.32 -2.33
N PHE A 224 -11.38 4.71 -3.51
CA PHE A 224 -12.41 5.10 -4.47
C PHE A 224 -13.42 3.99 -4.77
N ILE A 225 -13.09 2.73 -4.51
CA ILE A 225 -14.02 1.60 -4.66
C ILE A 225 -14.94 1.55 -3.43
N GLN A 226 -16.26 1.47 -3.68
CA GLN A 226 -17.28 1.51 -2.62
C GLN A 226 -18.40 0.50 -2.85
N HIS A 227 -19.01 0.05 -1.76
CA HIS A 227 -20.07 -0.96 -1.77
C HIS A 227 -21.43 -0.44 -2.27
N ARG A 228 -21.70 0.86 -2.10
CA ARG A 228 -22.96 1.51 -2.51
C ARG A 228 -22.91 1.96 -3.97
N GLY A 229 -22.94 0.99 -4.89
CA GLY A 229 -22.95 1.32 -6.30
C GLY A 229 -23.05 0.13 -7.24
N THR A 230 -22.99 0.43 -8.53
CA THR A 230 -23.06 -0.53 -9.62
C THR A 230 -21.78 -0.49 -10.43
N PHE A 231 -21.18 -1.65 -10.68
CA PHE A 231 -20.01 -1.77 -11.55
C PHE A 231 -20.46 -2.22 -12.94
N ILE A 232 -20.04 -1.48 -13.96
CA ILE A 232 -20.15 -1.84 -15.36
C ILE A 232 -18.75 -2.31 -15.78
N LEU A 233 -18.61 -3.62 -15.93
CA LEU A 233 -17.38 -4.22 -16.40
C LEU A 233 -17.40 -4.34 -17.91
N MET A 234 -16.49 -3.60 -18.55
CA MET A 234 -16.48 -3.40 -19.98
C MET A 234 -15.37 -4.22 -20.65
N PHE A 235 -15.58 -4.66 -21.88
CA PHE A 235 -14.56 -5.29 -22.73
C PHE A 235 -14.83 -5.03 -24.23
N ASP A 236 -13.81 -5.22 -25.08
CA ASP A 236 -13.94 -5.07 -26.53
C ASP A 236 -14.65 -6.29 -27.14
N GLY A 237 -15.86 -6.09 -27.67
CA GLY A 237 -16.68 -7.14 -28.27
C GLY A 237 -16.07 -7.73 -29.54
N ARG A 238 -15.17 -7.01 -30.24
CA ARG A 238 -14.51 -7.50 -31.46
C ARG A 238 -13.46 -8.56 -31.17
N LYS A 239 -12.75 -8.39 -30.05
CA LYS A 239 -11.64 -9.27 -29.64
C LYS A 239 -12.15 -10.46 -28.82
N GLY A 240 -13.28 -10.32 -28.11
CA GLY A 240 -13.80 -11.36 -27.23
C GLY A 240 -12.99 -11.51 -25.92
N LEU A 241 -13.39 -12.47 -25.08
CA LEU A 241 -12.89 -12.58 -23.69
C LEU A 241 -11.49 -13.20 -23.56
N ASP A 242 -11.16 -14.16 -24.44
CA ASP A 242 -9.97 -15.01 -24.31
C ASP A 242 -8.77 -14.50 -25.12
N THR A 243 -8.96 -13.42 -25.89
CA THR A 243 -7.92 -12.86 -26.74
C THR A 243 -6.93 -12.05 -25.92
N GLU A 244 -5.64 -12.26 -26.18
CA GLU A 244 -4.56 -11.49 -25.58
C GLU A 244 -4.65 -10.02 -25.96
N LEU A 245 -4.42 -9.16 -24.98
CA LEU A 245 -4.50 -7.72 -25.14
C LEU A 245 -3.12 -7.16 -25.52
N GLU A 246 -3.04 -6.57 -26.71
CA GLU A 246 -1.82 -5.98 -27.29
C GLU A 246 -1.17 -4.90 -26.40
N GLU A 247 -1.98 -4.24 -25.57
CA GLU A 247 -1.56 -3.23 -24.61
C GLU A 247 -0.69 -3.81 -23.47
N TYR A 248 -0.66 -5.14 -23.35
CA TYR A 248 0.13 -5.87 -22.37
C TYR A 248 1.16 -6.75 -23.11
N PRO A 249 2.32 -6.19 -23.51
CA PRO A 249 3.32 -6.87 -24.36
C PRO A 249 4.00 -8.09 -23.72
N GLN A 250 3.58 -8.51 -22.52
CA GLN A 250 4.08 -9.68 -21.82
C GLN A 250 3.30 -10.98 -22.15
N GLY A 251 2.28 -10.94 -23.02
CA GLY A 251 1.74 -12.12 -23.70
C GLY A 251 0.85 -13.06 -22.88
N ASP A 252 0.31 -12.64 -21.73
CA ASP A 252 -0.50 -13.52 -20.86
C ASP A 252 -1.78 -12.84 -20.31
N VAL A 253 -2.14 -11.65 -20.81
CA VAL A 253 -3.25 -10.86 -20.26
C VAL A 253 -4.41 -10.82 -21.26
N THR A 254 -5.51 -11.45 -20.90
CA THR A 254 -6.77 -11.45 -21.66
C THR A 254 -7.82 -10.55 -21.02
N ALA A 255 -8.86 -10.18 -21.76
CA ALA A 255 -10.00 -9.46 -21.18
C ALA A 255 -10.62 -10.23 -20.00
N ALA A 256 -10.77 -11.55 -20.11
CA ALA A 256 -11.20 -12.43 -19.02
C ALA A 256 -10.35 -12.26 -17.76
N SER A 257 -9.03 -12.25 -17.89
CA SER A 257 -8.12 -12.08 -16.74
C SER A 257 -8.29 -10.71 -16.06
N ILE A 258 -8.54 -9.65 -16.83
CA ILE A 258 -8.79 -8.30 -16.31
C ILE A 258 -10.17 -8.21 -15.63
N LEU A 259 -11.19 -8.85 -16.18
CA LEU A 259 -12.51 -8.92 -15.54
C LEU A 259 -12.43 -9.65 -14.19
N VAL A 260 -11.69 -10.77 -14.13
CA VAL A 260 -11.42 -11.48 -12.87
C VAL A 260 -10.70 -10.56 -11.86
N HIS A 261 -9.72 -9.78 -12.30
CA HIS A 261 -9.01 -8.79 -11.47
C HIS A 261 -9.95 -7.72 -10.90
N TRP A 262 -10.83 -7.15 -11.72
CA TRP A 262 -11.79 -6.14 -11.26
C TRP A 262 -12.82 -6.72 -10.29
N ILE A 263 -13.38 -7.89 -10.59
CA ILE A 263 -14.30 -8.62 -9.71
C ILE A 263 -13.62 -8.91 -8.36
N THR A 264 -12.34 -9.28 -8.38
CA THR A 264 -11.53 -9.48 -7.18
C THR A 264 -11.28 -8.18 -6.42
N SER A 265 -11.02 -7.07 -7.13
CA SER A 265 -10.85 -5.77 -6.49
C SER A 265 -12.15 -5.33 -5.81
N VAL A 266 -13.30 -5.53 -6.46
CA VAL A 266 -14.62 -5.28 -5.84
C VAL A 266 -14.82 -6.18 -4.61
N LEU A 267 -14.49 -7.47 -4.67
CA LEU A 267 -14.49 -8.39 -3.50
C LEU A 267 -13.72 -7.80 -2.32
N THR A 268 -12.55 -7.27 -2.64
CA THR A 268 -11.56 -6.84 -1.66
C THR A 268 -12.04 -5.63 -0.87
N TYR A 269 -12.87 -4.77 -1.47
CA TYR A 269 -13.26 -3.50 -0.87
C TYR A 269 -14.77 -3.38 -0.57
N CYS A 270 -15.64 -4.28 -1.05
CA CYS A 270 -17.09 -4.05 -1.04
C CYS A 270 -18.00 -5.11 -0.39
N THR A 271 -17.54 -6.29 0.02
CA THR A 271 -18.43 -7.45 0.30
C THR A 271 -19.11 -7.45 1.67
N LYS A 272 -19.43 -6.28 2.22
CA LYS A 272 -19.96 -6.17 3.58
C LYS A 272 -21.49 -6.24 3.67
N SER A 273 -22.20 -6.65 2.62
CA SER A 273 -23.66 -6.53 2.63
C SER A 273 -24.39 -7.83 2.27
N ASP A 274 -25.25 -8.24 3.21
CA ASP A 274 -26.24 -9.32 3.03
C ASP A 274 -27.25 -9.02 1.91
N ASP A 275 -27.25 -7.79 1.37
CA ASP A 275 -28.16 -7.31 0.32
C ASP A 275 -27.66 -7.58 -1.11
N LYS A 276 -26.54 -8.30 -1.28
CA LYS A 276 -25.93 -8.65 -2.57
C LYS A 276 -25.45 -7.44 -3.39
N MET A 277 -25.09 -6.34 -2.73
CA MET A 277 -24.42 -5.17 -3.32
C MET A 277 -22.90 -5.21 -3.12
N PRO A 278 -22.10 -4.59 -4.00
CA PRO A 278 -22.49 -3.89 -5.22
C PRO A 278 -22.95 -4.87 -6.30
N ARG A 279 -23.76 -4.41 -7.26
CA ARG A 279 -24.12 -5.21 -8.45
C ARG A 279 -23.10 -5.03 -9.56
N ILE A 280 -22.87 -6.09 -10.31
CA ILE A 280 -21.94 -6.12 -11.43
C ILE A 280 -22.73 -6.46 -12.69
N VAL A 281 -22.68 -5.56 -13.69
CA VAL A 281 -23.20 -5.78 -15.04
C VAL A 281 -22.06 -5.78 -16.04
N PHE A 282 -22.26 -6.44 -17.18
CA PHE A 282 -21.26 -6.50 -18.25
C PHE A 282 -21.69 -5.73 -19.48
N ALA A 283 -20.73 -5.03 -20.09
CA ALA A 283 -20.94 -4.38 -21.38
C ALA A 283 -19.82 -4.72 -22.37
N ALA A 284 -20.18 -5.17 -23.57
CA ALA A 284 -19.27 -5.32 -24.69
C ALA A 284 -19.35 -4.05 -25.54
N THR A 285 -18.22 -3.51 -26.00
CA THR A 285 -18.19 -2.32 -26.88
C THR A 285 -17.90 -2.67 -28.33
N HIS A 286 -18.07 -1.69 -29.22
CA HIS A 286 -17.90 -1.80 -30.67
C HIS A 286 -18.98 -2.65 -31.35
N SER A 287 -20.24 -2.51 -30.91
CA SER A 287 -21.36 -3.21 -31.54
C SER A 287 -21.54 -2.82 -33.00
N ASP A 288 -21.17 -1.59 -33.38
CA ASP A 288 -21.19 -1.05 -34.74
C ASP A 288 -20.37 -1.86 -35.75
N SER A 289 -19.41 -2.65 -35.28
CA SER A 289 -18.60 -3.54 -36.12
C SER A 289 -19.33 -4.82 -36.55
N PHE A 290 -20.59 -5.01 -36.15
CA PHE A 290 -21.35 -6.25 -36.35
C PHE A 290 -22.77 -5.98 -36.84
N SER A 291 -23.32 -6.92 -37.62
CA SER A 291 -24.74 -6.93 -37.95
C SER A 291 -25.62 -7.31 -36.74
N GLU A 292 -26.91 -6.95 -36.77
CA GLU A 292 -27.86 -7.27 -35.69
C GLU A 292 -27.98 -8.78 -35.39
N VAL A 293 -27.79 -9.63 -36.40
CA VAL A 293 -27.82 -11.09 -36.23
C VAL A 293 -26.58 -11.58 -35.50
N GLU A 294 -25.40 -11.05 -35.86
CA GLU A 294 -24.13 -11.38 -35.20
C GLU A 294 -24.09 -10.87 -33.77
N LYS A 295 -24.57 -9.64 -33.52
CA LYS A 295 -24.70 -9.07 -32.17
C LYS A 295 -25.45 -10.00 -31.23
N LYS A 296 -26.63 -10.47 -31.64
CA LYS A 296 -27.45 -11.39 -30.83
C LYS A 296 -26.72 -12.70 -30.52
N LYS A 297 -26.02 -13.28 -31.49
CA LYS A 297 -25.24 -14.51 -31.30
C LYS A 297 -24.06 -14.30 -30.35
N LEU A 298 -23.33 -13.18 -30.50
CA LEU A 298 -22.19 -12.83 -29.66
C LEU A 298 -22.60 -12.55 -28.22
N VAL A 299 -23.72 -11.84 -28.00
CA VAL A 299 -24.27 -11.59 -26.65
C VAL A 299 -24.51 -12.91 -25.91
N LEU A 300 -25.20 -13.87 -26.55
CA LEU A 300 -25.44 -15.19 -25.96
C LEU A 300 -24.12 -15.92 -25.65
N THR A 301 -23.16 -15.87 -26.58
CA THR A 301 -21.84 -16.49 -26.40
C THR A 301 -21.09 -15.88 -25.21
N PHE A 302 -21.10 -14.55 -25.07
CA PHE A 302 -20.47 -13.87 -23.94
C PHE A 302 -21.17 -14.19 -22.63
N GLN A 303 -22.50 -14.22 -22.61
CA GLN A 303 -23.29 -14.60 -21.43
C GLN A 303 -22.94 -16.00 -20.95
N GLU A 304 -22.91 -16.99 -21.84
CA GLU A 304 -22.54 -18.37 -21.51
C GLU A 304 -21.13 -18.46 -20.94
N LYS A 305 -20.15 -17.82 -21.59
CA LYS A 305 -18.76 -17.80 -21.11
C LYS A 305 -18.61 -17.14 -19.74
N LEU A 306 -19.20 -15.96 -19.55
CA LEU A 306 -19.15 -15.26 -18.25
C LEU A 306 -19.84 -16.08 -17.16
N THR A 307 -20.97 -16.70 -17.47
CA THR A 307 -21.66 -17.60 -16.55
C THR A 307 -20.76 -18.78 -16.19
N GLN A 308 -20.14 -19.45 -17.18
CA GLN A 308 -19.23 -20.55 -16.93
C GLN A 308 -18.02 -20.14 -16.07
N MET A 309 -17.46 -18.95 -16.32
CA MET A 309 -16.31 -18.42 -15.59
C MET A 309 -16.63 -18.12 -14.13
N PHE A 310 -17.81 -17.57 -13.84
CA PHE A 310 -18.13 -16.99 -12.54
C PHE A 310 -19.23 -17.72 -11.75
N SER A 311 -19.88 -18.75 -12.30
CA SER A 311 -20.94 -19.50 -11.57
C SER A 311 -20.44 -20.15 -10.29
N SER A 312 -19.21 -20.66 -10.27
CA SER A 312 -18.57 -21.20 -9.07
C SER A 312 -17.84 -20.15 -8.24
N HIS A 313 -17.87 -18.88 -8.64
CA HIS A 313 -17.19 -17.79 -7.97
C HIS A 313 -18.00 -17.30 -6.77
N LYS A 314 -17.32 -16.87 -5.70
CA LYS A 314 -17.99 -16.39 -4.48
C LYS A 314 -18.91 -15.18 -4.72
N LEU A 315 -18.59 -14.35 -5.72
CA LEU A 315 -19.41 -13.19 -6.12
C LEU A 315 -20.56 -13.51 -7.08
N HIS A 316 -20.85 -14.78 -7.39
CA HIS A 316 -21.90 -15.06 -8.38
C HIS A 316 -23.25 -14.37 -8.03
N GLU A 317 -23.53 -14.14 -6.73
CA GLU A 317 -24.73 -13.44 -6.26
C GLU A 317 -24.75 -11.93 -6.56
N HIS A 318 -23.60 -11.32 -6.77
CA HIS A 318 -23.43 -9.90 -7.11
C HIS A 318 -23.47 -9.67 -8.62
N ILE A 319 -23.25 -10.72 -9.41
CA ILE A 319 -23.12 -10.65 -10.86
C ILE A 319 -24.48 -10.88 -11.53
N LEU A 320 -24.83 -10.00 -12.45
CA LEU A 320 -26.06 -10.07 -13.24
C LEU A 320 -25.75 -10.68 -14.62
N TYR A 321 -25.88 -12.01 -14.71
CA TYR A 321 -25.62 -12.78 -15.93
C TYR A 321 -26.75 -12.69 -16.97
N ASP A 322 -27.94 -12.25 -16.54
CA ASP A 322 -29.15 -12.20 -17.36
C ASP A 322 -28.98 -11.34 -18.61
N LYS A 323 -28.03 -10.39 -18.62
CA LYS A 323 -27.80 -9.52 -19.76
C LYS A 323 -26.35 -9.05 -19.89
N VAL A 324 -25.78 -9.21 -21.09
CA VAL A 324 -24.58 -8.48 -21.55
C VAL A 324 -25.05 -7.38 -22.51
N PHE A 325 -24.73 -6.13 -22.20
CA PHE A 325 -25.09 -4.98 -23.04
C PHE A 325 -24.05 -4.81 -24.15
N PHE A 326 -24.43 -5.02 -25.41
CA PHE A 326 -23.51 -4.85 -26.54
C PHE A 326 -23.72 -3.49 -27.20
N ILE A 327 -22.87 -2.53 -26.85
CA ILE A 327 -23.07 -1.11 -27.13
C ILE A 327 -22.09 -0.56 -28.18
N ASN A 328 -22.52 0.47 -28.89
CA ASN A 328 -21.70 1.40 -29.64
C ASN A 328 -21.45 2.64 -28.75
N ALA A 329 -20.31 2.65 -28.07
CA ALA A 329 -19.93 3.76 -27.20
C ALA A 329 -19.56 5.06 -27.96
N THR A 330 -19.75 5.13 -29.28
CA THR A 330 -19.59 6.34 -30.10
C THR A 330 -20.92 6.95 -30.52
N ASP A 331 -22.05 6.27 -30.26
CA ASP A 331 -23.38 6.72 -30.63
C ASP A 331 -24.24 6.93 -29.38
N GLY A 332 -24.52 8.19 -29.07
CA GLY A 332 -25.37 8.57 -27.93
C GLY A 332 -26.84 8.14 -28.09
N ALA A 333 -27.27 7.77 -29.30
CA ALA A 333 -28.62 7.29 -29.60
C ALA A 333 -28.73 5.75 -29.63
N ASP A 334 -27.68 5.02 -29.24
CA ASP A 334 -27.73 3.56 -29.18
C ASP A 334 -28.78 3.08 -28.16
N VAL A 335 -29.76 2.33 -28.65
CA VAL A 335 -30.86 1.75 -27.87
C VAL A 335 -30.37 0.83 -26.74
N GLU A 336 -29.24 0.14 -26.91
CA GLU A 336 -28.67 -0.69 -25.83
C GLU A 336 -28.10 0.15 -24.68
N ILE A 337 -27.65 1.39 -24.95
CA ILE A 337 -27.23 2.32 -23.89
C ILE A 337 -28.45 2.77 -23.08
N ASP A 338 -29.58 3.04 -23.72
CA ASP A 338 -30.82 3.37 -22.99
C ASP A 338 -31.31 2.19 -22.15
N ARG A 339 -31.24 0.96 -22.68
CA ARG A 339 -31.53 -0.26 -21.90
C ARG A 339 -30.57 -0.44 -20.72
N LEU A 340 -29.31 -0.06 -20.88
CA LEU A 340 -28.33 -0.05 -19.79
C LEU A 340 -28.72 0.98 -18.73
N LYS A 341 -29.08 2.22 -19.11
CA LYS A 341 -29.57 3.25 -18.18
C LYS A 341 -30.77 2.76 -17.37
N ASP A 342 -31.75 2.13 -18.02
CA ASP A 342 -32.93 1.56 -17.34
C ASP A 342 -32.51 0.50 -16.31
N LYS A 343 -31.61 -0.42 -16.67
CA LYS A 343 -31.10 -1.44 -15.74
C LYS A 343 -30.34 -0.82 -14.56
N LEU A 344 -29.54 0.22 -14.79
CA LEU A 344 -28.84 0.93 -13.72
C LEU A 344 -29.81 1.60 -12.74
N VAL A 345 -30.91 2.17 -13.25
CA VAL A 345 -31.99 2.70 -12.40
C VAL A 345 -32.63 1.58 -11.60
N ASP A 346 -32.99 0.46 -12.24
CA ASP A 346 -33.59 -0.69 -11.55
C ASP A 346 -32.70 -1.21 -10.41
N ILE A 347 -31.39 -1.30 -10.64
CA ILE A 347 -30.41 -1.69 -9.63
C ILE A 347 -30.37 -0.67 -8.48
N ALA A 348 -30.37 0.63 -8.78
CA ALA A 348 -30.35 1.67 -7.76
C ALA A 348 -31.56 1.55 -6.80
N PHE A 349 -32.75 1.27 -7.33
CA PHE A 349 -33.96 1.05 -6.52
C PHE A 349 -33.95 -0.25 -5.71
N GLN A 350 -33.08 -1.20 -6.03
CA GLN A 350 -32.92 -2.46 -5.29
C GLN A 350 -31.91 -2.36 -4.13
N GLN A 351 -31.16 -1.26 -4.02
CA GLN A 351 -30.17 -1.07 -2.96
C GLN A 351 -30.85 -0.98 -1.60
N SER A 352 -30.33 -1.67 -0.59
CA SER A 352 -30.90 -1.60 0.78
C SER A 352 -30.81 -0.19 1.38
N THR A 353 -29.85 0.60 0.92
CA THR A 353 -29.63 1.98 1.35
C THR A 353 -30.45 3.00 0.57
N TRP A 354 -31.24 2.57 -0.42
CA TRP A 354 -32.10 3.45 -1.19
C TRP A 354 -33.24 4.00 -0.32
N GLY A 355 -33.28 5.32 -0.13
CA GLY A 355 -34.25 5.96 0.77
C GLY A 355 -33.86 5.86 2.25
N GLN A 356 -32.58 5.58 2.56
CA GLN A 356 -32.09 5.55 3.94
C GLN A 356 -32.38 6.88 4.65
N GLN A 357 -32.92 6.81 5.86
CA GLN A 357 -33.22 8.00 6.64
C GLN A 357 -31.94 8.62 7.21
N MET A 358 -31.64 9.86 6.80
CA MET A 358 -30.50 10.65 7.24
C MET A 358 -30.95 11.81 8.13
N PRO A 359 -30.17 12.20 9.16
CA PRO A 359 -30.51 13.31 10.05
C PRO A 359 -30.65 14.65 9.31
N ASN A 360 -31.74 15.37 9.55
CA ASN A 360 -31.97 16.70 8.97
C ASN A 360 -30.91 17.72 9.39
N VAL A 361 -30.36 17.55 10.60
CA VAL A 361 -29.33 18.43 11.18
C VAL A 361 -28.02 18.43 10.39
N TRP A 362 -27.80 17.45 9.49
CA TRP A 362 -26.61 17.39 8.63
C TRP A 362 -26.73 18.22 7.36
N VAL A 363 -27.96 18.44 6.87
CA VAL A 363 -28.20 19.13 5.59
C VAL A 363 -27.59 20.54 5.53
N PRO A 364 -27.70 21.40 6.57
CA PRO A 364 -27.10 22.74 6.52
C PRO A 364 -25.59 22.71 6.35
N LEU A 365 -24.90 21.75 6.97
CA LEU A 365 -23.44 21.62 6.87
C LEU A 365 -23.03 21.06 5.50
N ASP A 366 -23.76 20.06 4.99
CA ASP A 366 -23.53 19.48 3.65
C ASP A 366 -23.69 20.54 2.55
N LEU A 367 -24.72 21.39 2.65
CA LEU A 367 -24.94 22.52 1.73
C LEU A 367 -23.78 23.52 1.73
N GLN A 368 -23.28 23.89 2.91
CA GLN A 368 -22.14 24.81 3.02
C GLN A 368 -20.86 24.21 2.43
N ILE A 369 -20.62 22.90 2.61
CA ILE A 369 -19.49 22.21 1.95
C ILE A 369 -19.68 22.20 0.43
N SER A 370 -20.91 21.97 -0.02
CA SER A 370 -21.33 22.06 -1.43
C SER A 370 -21.03 23.43 -2.06
N ASP A 371 -21.32 24.52 -1.34
CA ASP A 371 -21.02 25.88 -1.79
C ASP A 371 -19.51 26.09 -1.96
N LEU A 372 -18.71 25.65 -0.97
CA LEU A 372 -17.25 25.72 -1.07
C LEU A 372 -16.69 24.96 -2.28
N ARG A 373 -17.25 23.79 -2.61
CA ARG A 373 -16.84 23.04 -3.82
C ARG A 373 -17.16 23.81 -5.09
N THR A 374 -18.31 24.48 -5.13
CA THR A 374 -18.71 25.34 -6.26
C THR A 374 -17.74 26.52 -6.41
N ASP A 375 -17.30 27.09 -5.30
CA ASP A 375 -16.28 28.15 -5.25
C ASP A 375 -14.87 27.64 -5.58
N GLY A 376 -14.72 26.35 -5.91
CA GLY A 376 -13.48 25.74 -6.33
C GLY A 376 -12.63 25.18 -5.19
N VAL A 377 -13.04 25.31 -3.93
CA VAL A 377 -12.31 24.80 -2.75
C VAL A 377 -12.28 23.27 -2.78
N LYS A 378 -11.08 22.70 -2.60
CA LYS A 378 -10.85 21.25 -2.68
C LYS A 378 -10.68 20.57 -1.33
N LEU A 379 -10.17 21.33 -0.36
CA LEU A 379 -9.77 20.85 0.97
C LEU A 379 -9.99 21.97 2.00
N ILE A 380 -10.41 21.60 3.20
CA ILE A 380 -10.63 22.53 4.33
C ILE A 380 -10.02 21.95 5.62
N THR A 381 -9.78 22.82 6.61
CA THR A 381 -9.38 22.38 7.95
C THR A 381 -10.61 22.01 8.79
N LYS A 382 -10.40 21.18 9.81
CA LYS A 382 -11.43 20.84 10.81
C LYS A 382 -11.90 22.10 11.55
N GLU A 383 -10.99 23.01 11.87
CA GLU A 383 -11.30 24.32 12.46
C GLU A 383 -12.28 25.10 11.57
N LYS A 384 -12.01 25.18 10.26
CA LYS A 384 -12.90 25.85 9.32
C LYS A 384 -14.29 25.22 9.28
N LEU A 385 -14.34 23.89 9.31
CA LEU A 385 -15.60 23.15 9.35
C LEU A 385 -16.38 23.43 10.64
N LEU A 386 -15.71 23.49 11.79
CA LEU A 386 -16.33 23.82 13.08
C LEU A 386 -16.83 25.26 13.10
N GLU A 387 -16.10 26.22 12.53
CA GLU A 387 -16.58 27.59 12.34
C GLU A 387 -17.87 27.63 11.51
N MET A 388 -17.92 26.90 10.39
CA MET A 388 -19.10 26.82 9.52
C MET A 388 -20.29 26.21 10.26
N ASN A 389 -20.06 25.13 11.00
CA ASN A 389 -21.07 24.49 11.85
C ASN A 389 -21.62 25.47 12.91
N ASN A 390 -20.76 26.22 13.58
CA ASN A 390 -21.14 27.15 14.66
C ASN A 390 -21.86 28.41 14.16
N LYS A 391 -21.71 28.79 12.89
CA LYS A 391 -22.46 29.91 12.29
C LYS A 391 -23.96 29.65 12.27
N ASN A 392 -24.36 28.38 12.16
CA ASN A 392 -25.76 27.99 12.20
C ASN A 392 -26.15 27.49 13.59
N LYS A 393 -26.31 28.41 14.55
CA LYS A 393 -26.58 28.09 15.97
C LYS A 393 -27.78 27.16 16.21
N GLU A 394 -28.74 27.16 15.30
CA GLU A 394 -29.94 26.30 15.38
C GLU A 394 -29.65 24.83 15.05
N PHE A 395 -28.66 24.58 14.18
CA PHE A 395 -28.29 23.24 13.71
C PHE A 395 -26.85 22.87 14.07
N ALA A 396 -26.21 23.64 14.97
CA ALA A 396 -24.82 23.44 15.34
C ALA A 396 -24.65 22.09 16.02
N LEU A 397 -23.84 21.24 15.39
CA LEU A 397 -23.47 19.93 15.91
C LEU A 397 -22.36 20.09 16.95
N SER A 398 -22.31 19.22 17.96
CA SER A 398 -21.09 19.11 18.78
C SER A 398 -19.94 18.56 17.94
N GLU A 399 -18.70 18.77 18.35
CA GLU A 399 -17.53 18.31 17.60
C GLU A 399 -17.57 16.81 17.28
N ARG A 400 -17.94 15.98 18.27
CA ARG A 400 -18.15 14.53 18.08
C ARG A 400 -19.18 14.24 16.98
N ARG A 401 -20.26 15.02 16.92
CA ARG A 401 -21.32 14.84 15.90
C ARG A 401 -20.87 15.32 14.50
N VAL A 402 -19.95 16.28 14.43
CA VAL A 402 -19.29 16.65 13.17
C VAL A 402 -18.40 15.51 12.68
N GLU A 403 -17.69 14.82 13.57
CA GLU A 403 -16.92 13.62 13.20
C GLU A 403 -17.81 12.49 12.69
N ASP A 404 -18.96 12.23 13.34
CA ASP A 404 -19.95 11.26 12.86
C ASP A 404 -20.41 11.60 11.43
N PHE A 405 -20.71 12.87 11.17
CA PHE A 405 -21.06 13.37 9.84
C PHE A 405 -19.93 13.10 8.83
N LEU A 406 -18.68 13.43 9.16
CA LEU A 406 -17.54 13.22 8.27
C LEU A 406 -17.31 11.74 7.95
N LEU A 407 -17.44 10.85 8.93
CA LEU A 407 -17.30 9.41 8.73
C LEU A 407 -18.38 8.86 7.79
N VAL A 408 -19.63 9.32 7.93
CA VAL A 408 -20.71 8.93 7.00
C VAL A 408 -20.44 9.47 5.60
N GLN A 409 -20.12 10.76 5.45
CA GLN A 409 -19.85 11.39 4.15
C GLN A 409 -18.65 10.75 3.43
N HIS A 410 -17.63 10.34 4.20
CA HIS A 410 -16.51 9.56 3.69
C HIS A 410 -16.94 8.19 3.20
N SER A 411 -17.78 7.48 3.96
CA SER A 411 -18.25 6.14 3.59
C SER A 411 -19.08 6.10 2.30
N ILE A 412 -19.79 7.20 1.98
CA ILE A 412 -20.52 7.37 0.71
C ILE A 412 -19.68 8.05 -0.38
N GLY A 413 -18.45 8.44 -0.07
CA GLY A 413 -17.47 8.93 -1.05
C GLY A 413 -17.73 10.33 -1.56
N LYS A 414 -18.46 11.15 -0.80
CA LYS A 414 -18.64 12.58 -1.09
C LYS A 414 -17.40 13.40 -0.71
N LEU A 415 -16.64 12.94 0.29
CA LEU A 415 -15.39 13.54 0.74
C LEU A 415 -14.39 12.47 1.21
N LEU A 416 -13.14 12.86 1.47
CA LEU A 416 -12.15 12.01 2.15
C LEU A 416 -11.84 12.58 3.54
N TYR A 417 -11.97 11.75 4.56
CA TYR A 417 -11.66 12.08 5.95
C TYR A 417 -10.96 10.89 6.60
N PHE A 418 -9.79 11.14 7.18
CA PHE A 418 -8.98 10.14 7.86
C PHE A 418 -8.99 10.44 9.35
N ASN A 419 -9.70 9.62 10.14
CA ASN A 419 -9.79 9.80 11.58
C ASN A 419 -8.53 9.25 12.30
N GLU A 420 -7.37 9.81 11.94
CA GLU A 420 -6.07 9.48 12.51
C GLU A 420 -5.48 10.73 13.19
N PRO A 421 -4.70 10.59 14.28
CA PRO A 421 -4.11 11.73 15.00
C PRO A 421 -3.43 12.77 14.11
N THR A 422 -2.70 12.33 13.08
CA THR A 422 -1.92 13.21 12.19
C THR A 422 -2.69 13.70 10.95
N LEU A 423 -3.89 13.15 10.69
CA LEU A 423 -4.64 13.43 9.45
C LEU A 423 -6.02 14.06 9.70
N ARG A 424 -6.55 13.98 10.92
CA ARG A 424 -7.92 14.40 11.25
C ARG A 424 -8.20 15.90 11.10
N ASP A 425 -7.15 16.71 10.99
CA ASP A 425 -7.28 18.18 10.94
C ASP A 425 -7.61 18.71 9.54
N PHE A 426 -7.51 17.87 8.51
CA PHE A 426 -7.83 18.22 7.13
C PHE A 426 -8.90 17.30 6.53
N ILE A 427 -9.78 17.90 5.73
CA ILE A 427 -10.89 17.22 5.06
C ILE A 427 -10.80 17.52 3.57
N VAL A 428 -10.66 16.48 2.75
CA VAL A 428 -10.69 16.60 1.29
C VAL A 428 -12.14 16.59 0.83
N ILE A 429 -12.75 17.77 0.70
CA ILE A 429 -14.16 17.90 0.31
C ILE A 429 -14.39 17.59 -1.17
N GLN A 430 -13.34 17.61 -2.00
CA GLN A 430 -13.42 17.19 -3.40
C GLN A 430 -12.46 16.03 -3.68
N PRO A 431 -12.92 14.76 -3.63
CA PRO A 431 -12.07 13.58 -3.82
C PRO A 431 -11.28 13.56 -5.14
N SER A 432 -11.79 14.20 -6.20
CA SER A 432 -11.06 14.31 -7.48
C SER A 432 -9.73 15.07 -7.36
N ALA A 433 -9.55 15.90 -6.33
CA ALA A 433 -8.28 16.56 -6.04
C ALA A 433 -7.20 15.54 -5.66
N MET A 434 -7.53 14.57 -4.80
CA MET A 434 -6.61 13.49 -4.42
C MET A 434 -6.21 12.63 -5.62
N VAL A 435 -7.17 12.34 -6.51
CA VAL A 435 -6.90 11.63 -7.76
C VAL A 435 -5.86 12.35 -8.61
N ASN A 436 -6.02 13.67 -8.77
CA ASN A 436 -5.08 14.47 -9.54
C ASN A 436 -3.69 14.46 -8.90
N ILE A 437 -3.60 14.56 -7.58
CA ILE A 437 -2.33 14.46 -6.85
C ILE A 437 -1.65 13.11 -7.12
N LEU A 438 -2.40 12.00 -7.06
CA LEU A 438 -1.87 10.66 -7.31
C LEU A 438 -1.35 10.52 -8.75
N ARG A 439 -2.05 11.07 -9.75
CA ARG A 439 -1.62 11.11 -11.15
C ARG A 439 -0.29 11.82 -11.39
N ALA A 440 0.17 12.66 -10.46
CA ALA A 440 1.43 13.37 -10.62
C ALA A 440 2.63 12.40 -10.76
N PHE A 441 2.54 11.20 -10.17
CA PHE A 441 3.62 10.21 -10.21
C PHE A 441 3.15 8.75 -10.35
N ILE A 442 1.91 8.43 -9.97
CA ILE A 442 1.28 7.16 -10.29
C ILE A 442 0.62 7.35 -11.65
N THR A 443 1.36 7.17 -12.74
CA THR A 443 0.82 7.32 -14.09
C THR A 443 1.65 6.52 -15.08
N ASP A 444 1.00 6.02 -16.12
CA ASP A 444 1.66 5.21 -17.14
C ASP A 444 2.44 6.08 -18.14
N ARG A 445 3.49 5.49 -18.73
CA ARG A 445 4.45 6.19 -19.61
C ARG A 445 3.80 6.94 -20.79
N ILE A 446 2.63 6.50 -21.24
CA ILE A 446 1.88 7.14 -22.33
C ILE A 446 1.37 8.54 -21.99
N PHE A 447 1.24 8.89 -20.71
CA PHE A 447 0.76 10.20 -20.25
C PHE A 447 1.89 11.13 -19.81
N TRP A 448 3.13 10.65 -19.83
CA TRP A 448 4.26 11.46 -19.39
C TRP A 448 4.54 12.57 -20.42
N PRO A 449 5.06 13.72 -19.97
CA PRO A 449 5.59 14.73 -20.87
C PRO A 449 6.64 14.13 -21.82
N GLU A 450 6.75 14.69 -23.03
CA GLU A 450 7.74 14.20 -24.01
C GLU A 450 9.18 14.42 -23.53
N ASN A 451 9.46 15.56 -22.88
CA ASN A 451 10.80 15.96 -22.42
C ASN A 451 10.72 16.79 -21.12
N GLY A 452 11.86 16.98 -20.45
CA GLY A 452 12.04 17.92 -19.34
C GLY A 452 12.16 17.25 -17.95
N PRO A 453 12.33 18.05 -16.88
CA PRO A 453 12.68 17.54 -15.56
C PRO A 453 11.63 16.57 -14.99
N ILE A 454 10.34 16.82 -15.26
CA ILE A 454 9.25 15.92 -14.85
C ILE A 454 9.41 14.54 -15.51
N ARG A 455 9.79 14.51 -16.80
CA ARG A 455 10.01 13.26 -17.52
C ARG A 455 11.16 12.47 -16.91
N ASP A 456 12.26 13.14 -16.59
CA ASP A 456 13.44 12.53 -15.98
C ASP A 456 13.11 11.93 -14.59
N ILE A 457 12.32 12.66 -13.78
CA ILE A 457 11.83 12.18 -12.48
C ILE A 457 10.99 10.91 -12.66
N LEU A 458 10.01 10.92 -13.57
CA LEU A 458 9.12 9.78 -13.80
C LEU A 458 9.85 8.56 -14.38
N GLU A 459 10.83 8.76 -15.27
CA GLU A 459 11.70 7.69 -15.77
C GLU A 459 12.53 7.06 -14.65
N ASN A 460 13.16 7.89 -13.82
CA ASN A 460 13.93 7.41 -12.67
C ASN A 460 13.05 6.68 -11.66
N LEU A 461 11.86 7.23 -11.36
CA LEU A 461 10.89 6.63 -10.45
C LEU A 461 10.40 5.27 -10.96
N SER A 462 10.02 5.16 -12.23
CA SER A 462 9.57 3.88 -12.81
C SER A 462 10.67 2.83 -12.85
N PHE A 463 11.92 3.25 -13.01
CA PHE A 463 13.07 2.34 -13.01
C PHE A 463 13.47 1.90 -11.60
N THR A 464 13.58 2.84 -10.66
CA THR A 464 14.18 2.61 -9.33
C THR A 464 13.18 2.47 -8.20
N GLY A 465 11.97 3.01 -8.36
CA GLY A 465 10.99 3.17 -7.29
C GLY A 465 11.33 4.25 -6.27
N VAL A 466 12.35 5.07 -6.51
CA VAL A 466 12.82 6.10 -5.58
C VAL A 466 12.21 7.45 -5.94
N LEU A 467 11.72 8.16 -4.92
CA LEU A 467 11.20 9.53 -5.05
C LEU A 467 11.72 10.38 -3.90
N THR A 468 12.43 11.47 -4.19
CA THR A 468 12.79 12.43 -3.14
C THR A 468 11.65 13.41 -2.87
N LYS A 469 11.64 14.06 -1.69
CA LYS A 469 10.68 15.12 -1.35
C LYS A 469 10.80 16.29 -2.33
N THR A 470 12.01 16.62 -2.76
CA THR A 470 12.26 17.63 -3.80
C THR A 470 11.66 17.22 -5.14
N ASP A 471 11.82 15.97 -5.56
CA ASP A 471 11.20 15.47 -6.80
C ASP A 471 9.68 15.52 -6.72
N LEU A 472 9.12 15.03 -5.60
CA LEU A 472 7.68 15.05 -5.35
C LEU A 472 7.12 16.48 -5.42
N PHE A 473 7.79 17.44 -4.78
CA PHE A 473 7.37 18.83 -4.81
C PHE A 473 7.55 19.46 -6.19
N THR A 474 8.59 19.06 -6.94
CA THR A 474 8.78 19.49 -8.34
C THR A 474 7.63 19.01 -9.22
N LEU A 475 7.17 17.76 -9.04
CA LEU A 475 5.98 17.25 -9.73
C LEU A 475 4.74 18.07 -9.38
N TRP A 476 4.64 18.57 -8.14
CA TRP A 476 3.54 19.39 -7.64
C TRP A 476 3.66 20.89 -7.94
N LEU A 477 4.76 21.37 -8.52
CA LEU A 477 4.88 22.76 -9.00
C LEU A 477 4.10 23.03 -10.29
N GLN A 478 3.57 21.98 -10.94
CA GLN A 478 2.80 22.13 -12.17
C GLN A 478 1.54 22.98 -11.95
N PRO A 479 1.11 23.78 -12.94
CA PRO A 479 -0.07 24.64 -12.82
C PRO A 479 -1.33 23.91 -12.34
N ALA A 480 -1.47 22.63 -12.67
CA ALA A 480 -2.59 21.79 -12.28
C ALA A 480 -2.74 21.59 -10.76
N PHE A 481 -1.67 21.78 -9.98
CA PHE A 481 -1.65 21.55 -8.53
C PHE A 481 -1.55 22.83 -7.72
N LYS A 482 -1.31 23.97 -8.38
CA LYS A 482 -1.09 25.27 -7.73
C LYS A 482 -2.25 25.63 -6.80
N ASP A 483 -3.48 25.32 -7.19
CA ASP A 483 -4.69 25.67 -6.42
C ASP A 483 -4.94 24.74 -5.21
N ILE A 484 -4.15 23.66 -5.05
CA ILE A 484 -4.33 22.65 -3.99
C ILE A 484 -3.11 22.61 -3.05
N LEU A 485 -1.89 22.64 -3.62
CA LEU A 485 -0.64 22.35 -2.91
C LEU A 485 0.21 23.61 -2.67
N MET A 486 -0.42 24.78 -2.59
CA MET A 486 0.24 26.07 -2.36
C MET A 486 0.77 26.26 -0.94
N ASN A 487 0.29 25.48 0.03
CA ASN A 487 0.62 25.61 1.45
C ASN A 487 1.43 24.39 1.91
N ASP A 488 2.58 24.63 2.53
CA ASP A 488 3.47 23.60 3.06
C ASP A 488 2.76 22.64 4.02
N SER A 489 1.79 23.11 4.82
CA SER A 489 1.03 22.24 5.73
C SER A 489 0.13 21.26 4.98
N ILE A 490 -0.40 21.66 3.82
CA ILE A 490 -1.22 20.78 2.97
C ILE A 490 -0.33 19.79 2.23
N GLN A 491 0.84 20.21 1.76
CA GLN A 491 1.81 19.29 1.14
C GLN A 491 2.21 18.19 2.12
N GLU A 492 2.53 18.56 3.36
CA GLU A 492 2.89 17.61 4.41
C GLU A 492 1.71 16.69 4.75
N TYR A 493 0.49 17.23 4.90
CA TYR A 493 -0.72 16.42 5.06
C TYR A 493 -0.88 15.38 3.94
N VAL A 494 -0.68 15.78 2.69
CA VAL A 494 -0.79 14.88 1.53
C VAL A 494 0.28 13.79 1.56
N VAL A 495 1.52 14.13 1.92
CA VAL A 495 2.59 13.13 2.14
C VAL A 495 2.16 12.12 3.20
N GLN A 496 1.65 12.60 4.34
CA GLN A 496 1.17 11.73 5.41
C GLN A 496 -0.01 10.85 4.96
N VAL A 497 -0.92 11.35 4.11
CA VAL A 497 -1.97 10.53 3.49
C VAL A 497 -1.36 9.44 2.59
N LEU A 498 -0.36 9.76 1.78
CA LEU A 498 0.26 8.76 0.90
C LEU A 498 1.06 7.69 1.66
N LEU A 499 1.70 8.06 2.77
CA LEU A 499 2.32 7.14 3.72
C LEU A 499 1.28 6.24 4.40
N HIS A 500 0.19 6.84 4.88
CA HIS A 500 -0.94 6.13 5.49
C HIS A 500 -1.55 5.08 4.54
N LEU A 501 -1.51 5.33 3.24
CA LEU A 501 -2.06 4.43 2.21
C LEU A 501 -1.07 3.36 1.70
N ASP A 502 0.16 3.32 2.25
CA ASP A 502 1.28 2.49 1.78
C ASP A 502 1.66 2.74 0.31
N ILE A 503 1.34 3.93 -0.22
CA ILE A 503 1.74 4.34 -1.57
C ILE A 503 3.19 4.83 -1.54
N LEU A 504 3.50 5.67 -0.56
CA LEU A 504 4.86 6.00 -0.19
C LEU A 504 5.29 5.08 0.96
N VAL A 505 6.53 4.63 0.91
CA VAL A 505 7.15 3.84 1.96
C VAL A 505 8.45 4.51 2.36
N GLU A 506 8.61 4.76 3.64
CA GLU A 506 9.89 5.22 4.18
C GLU A 506 10.84 4.03 4.28
N PRO A 507 12.04 4.09 3.66
CA PRO A 507 13.02 3.04 3.83
C PRO A 507 13.47 2.97 5.30
N LYS A 508 13.60 1.76 5.84
CA LYS A 508 14.16 1.62 7.19
C LYS A 508 15.60 2.13 7.24
N HIS A 509 15.85 3.11 8.11
CA HIS A 509 17.18 3.66 8.37
C HIS A 509 17.98 2.72 9.28
N TYR A 510 18.88 1.91 8.70
CA TYR A 510 19.96 1.27 9.45
C TYR A 510 21.31 1.57 8.79
N ALA A 511 22.26 2.02 9.62
CA ALA A 511 23.69 2.18 9.36
C ALA A 511 24.11 3.27 8.34
N GLY A 512 24.56 4.42 8.85
CA GLY A 512 25.61 5.28 8.25
C GLY A 512 25.34 5.96 6.91
N LYS A 513 24.36 5.50 6.14
CA LYS A 513 23.80 6.22 5.01
C LYS A 513 22.61 6.98 5.55
N ASP A 514 22.85 8.26 5.85
CA ASP A 514 21.78 9.25 5.86
C ASP A 514 21.17 9.24 4.45
N PHE A 515 20.25 8.32 4.20
CA PHE A 515 19.20 8.62 3.24
C PHE A 515 18.51 9.83 3.85
N ALA A 516 18.56 10.95 3.15
CA ALA A 516 17.92 12.18 3.59
C ALA A 516 16.52 11.84 4.13
N ALA A 517 16.06 12.51 5.19
CA ALA A 517 14.69 12.41 5.74
C ALA A 517 13.58 12.77 4.71
N ASP A 518 13.97 12.90 3.44
CA ASP A 518 13.26 13.34 2.28
C ASP A 518 13.25 12.26 1.19
N LEU A 519 13.50 10.97 1.49
CA LEU A 519 13.49 9.89 0.48
C LEU A 519 12.37 8.89 0.73
N TYR A 520 11.54 8.70 -0.30
CA TYR A 520 10.43 7.76 -0.32
C TYR A 520 10.65 6.67 -1.36
N LEU A 521 10.07 5.50 -1.10
CA LEU A 521 9.96 4.40 -2.03
C LEU A 521 8.51 4.24 -2.49
N VAL A 522 8.31 3.93 -3.77
CA VAL A 522 6.99 3.76 -4.39
C VAL A 522 6.92 2.38 -5.07
N PRO A 523 6.72 1.28 -4.33
CA PRO A 523 6.82 -0.08 -4.89
C PRO A 523 5.87 -0.35 -6.06
N CYS A 524 4.70 0.31 -6.09
CA CYS A 524 3.65 0.05 -7.08
C CYS A 524 3.93 0.60 -8.49
N ILE A 525 4.90 1.51 -8.66
CA ILE A 525 5.23 2.13 -9.95
C ILE A 525 6.44 1.48 -10.64
N VAL A 526 7.16 0.63 -9.93
CA VAL A 526 8.40 0.01 -10.44
C VAL A 526 8.05 -0.95 -11.56
N ALA A 527 8.55 -0.66 -12.77
CA ALA A 527 8.33 -1.50 -13.95
C ALA A 527 9.48 -2.49 -14.20
N SER A 528 10.64 -2.26 -13.57
CA SER A 528 11.82 -3.08 -13.79
C SER A 528 11.65 -4.48 -13.19
N LYS A 529 12.04 -5.51 -13.95
CA LYS A 529 12.03 -6.91 -13.50
C LYS A 529 13.30 -7.22 -12.71
N LEU A 530 13.21 -8.18 -11.80
CA LEU A 530 14.37 -8.72 -11.10
C LEU A 530 15.39 -9.28 -12.11
N PRO A 531 16.66 -8.85 -12.08
CA PRO A 531 17.67 -9.35 -13.00
C PRO A 531 17.90 -10.86 -12.83
N PRO A 532 18.15 -11.63 -13.91
CA PRO A 532 18.41 -13.07 -13.83
C PRO A 532 19.55 -13.43 -12.88
N LYS A 533 20.60 -12.60 -12.80
CA LYS A 533 21.72 -12.80 -11.86
C LYS A 533 21.27 -12.81 -10.40
N MET A 534 20.31 -11.97 -10.03
CA MET A 534 19.76 -11.93 -8.67
C MET A 534 18.72 -13.03 -8.47
N GLN A 535 17.93 -13.35 -9.50
CA GLN A 535 17.02 -14.50 -9.44
C GLN A 535 17.78 -15.83 -9.26
N ASN A 536 18.98 -15.92 -9.82
CA ASN A 536 19.88 -17.07 -9.72
C ASN A 536 20.79 -17.04 -8.49
N SER A 537 20.78 -15.97 -7.66
CA SER A 537 21.56 -15.97 -6.41
C SER A 537 20.96 -16.92 -5.39
N ALA A 538 19.64 -17.10 -5.44
CA ALA A 538 18.93 -18.15 -4.75
C ALA A 538 19.31 -19.52 -5.34
N THR A 539 20.11 -20.28 -4.60
CA THR A 539 20.71 -21.55 -5.04
C THR A 539 20.43 -22.63 -4.01
N ASP A 540 20.42 -23.88 -4.46
CA ASP A 540 20.05 -25.04 -3.64
C ASP A 540 20.89 -25.17 -2.36
N ASP A 541 22.18 -24.83 -2.46
CA ASP A 541 23.18 -24.90 -1.40
C ASP A 541 23.13 -23.71 -0.42
N ARG A 542 22.45 -22.62 -0.77
CA ARG A 542 22.48 -21.35 -0.01
C ARG A 542 21.12 -20.85 0.46
N THR A 543 20.03 -21.46 0.02
CA THR A 543 18.69 -20.89 0.20
C THR A 543 17.71 -21.86 0.84
N ILE A 544 16.93 -21.36 1.79
CA ILE A 544 15.65 -21.95 2.23
C ILE A 544 14.52 -21.01 1.81
N CYS A 545 13.33 -21.56 1.55
CA CYS A 545 12.18 -20.74 1.16
C CYS A 545 10.91 -21.09 1.94
N ILE A 546 10.07 -20.07 2.08
CA ILE A 546 8.71 -20.17 2.62
C ILE A 546 7.78 -19.49 1.63
N ALA A 547 6.58 -20.04 1.45
CA ALA A 547 5.56 -19.45 0.61
C ALA A 547 4.23 -19.35 1.33
N TYR A 548 3.56 -18.22 1.13
CA TYR A 548 2.19 -17.99 1.52
C TYR A 548 1.31 -18.21 0.30
N HIS A 549 0.57 -19.32 0.29
CA HIS A 549 -0.36 -19.68 -0.76
C HIS A 549 -1.77 -19.22 -0.36
N LEU A 550 -2.28 -18.19 -1.04
CA LEU A 550 -3.57 -17.58 -0.70
C LEU A 550 -4.71 -18.50 -1.15
N LYS A 551 -5.58 -18.90 -0.22
CA LYS A 551 -6.65 -19.87 -0.48
C LYS A 551 -7.86 -19.18 -1.11
N LYS A 552 -8.29 -19.64 -2.29
CA LYS A 552 -9.58 -19.26 -2.92
C LYS A 552 -9.74 -17.75 -3.20
N THR A 553 -8.65 -16.98 -3.18
CA THR A 553 -8.64 -15.54 -3.43
C THR A 553 -7.57 -15.24 -4.49
N VAL A 554 -7.97 -14.50 -5.53
CA VAL A 554 -6.99 -13.84 -6.38
C VAL A 554 -6.36 -12.75 -5.52
N VAL A 555 -5.03 -12.66 -5.55
CA VAL A 555 -4.28 -11.67 -4.79
C VAL A 555 -4.65 -10.30 -5.33
N PRO A 556 -5.19 -9.37 -4.52
CA PRO A 556 -5.29 -7.99 -4.94
C PRO A 556 -3.88 -7.56 -5.33
N SER A 557 -3.68 -7.00 -6.51
CA SER A 557 -2.34 -6.57 -6.94
C SER A 557 -1.69 -5.64 -5.91
N ALA A 558 -2.51 -4.80 -5.25
CA ALA A 558 -2.13 -3.98 -4.11
C ALA A 558 -1.52 -4.73 -2.92
N LEU A 559 -1.96 -5.98 -2.63
CA LEU A 559 -1.45 -6.78 -1.51
C LEU A 559 0.06 -6.98 -1.61
N SER A 560 0.56 -7.22 -2.82
CA SER A 560 1.98 -7.46 -3.07
C SER A 560 2.83 -6.25 -2.68
N PHE A 561 2.41 -5.06 -3.11
CA PHE A 561 3.11 -3.82 -2.84
C PHE A 561 3.03 -3.43 -1.35
N LYS A 562 1.88 -3.63 -0.72
CA LYS A 562 1.71 -3.40 0.73
C LYS A 562 2.62 -4.31 1.57
N LEU A 563 2.72 -5.60 1.21
CA LEU A 563 3.61 -6.52 1.93
C LEU A 563 5.07 -6.15 1.75
N ILE A 564 5.48 -5.81 0.51
CA ILE A 564 6.83 -5.31 0.24
C ILE A 564 7.10 -4.03 1.06
N GLY A 565 6.16 -3.07 1.08
CA GLY A 565 6.28 -1.86 1.90
C GLY A 565 6.41 -2.16 3.39
N ALA A 566 5.60 -3.09 3.92
CA ALA A 566 5.70 -3.53 5.30
C ALA A 566 7.06 -4.20 5.61
N ALA A 567 7.60 -4.99 4.67
CA ALA A 567 8.91 -5.61 4.82
C ALA A 567 10.05 -4.59 4.78
N ILE A 568 9.98 -3.58 3.91
CA ILE A 568 10.96 -2.48 3.81
C ILE A 568 11.02 -1.66 5.10
N ASN A 569 9.90 -1.52 5.82
CA ASN A 569 9.85 -0.90 7.14
C ASN A 569 10.52 -1.76 8.24
N ILE A 570 10.79 -3.04 7.98
CA ILE A 570 11.41 -3.99 8.92
C ILE A 570 12.86 -4.30 8.55
N TRP A 571 13.20 -4.39 7.26
CA TRP A 571 14.55 -4.70 6.79
C TRP A 571 15.00 -3.69 5.73
N PRO A 572 16.25 -3.19 5.79
CA PRO A 572 16.76 -2.28 4.80
C PRO A 572 16.84 -2.97 3.42
N LEU A 573 16.46 -2.23 2.37
CA LEU A 573 16.67 -2.70 1.00
C LEU A 573 18.16 -2.82 0.70
N LYS A 574 18.53 -3.93 0.05
CA LYS A 574 19.89 -4.14 -0.44
C LYS A 574 20.21 -3.11 -1.51
N VAL A 575 21.40 -2.52 -1.45
CA VAL A 575 21.89 -1.55 -2.44
C VAL A 575 23.01 -2.17 -3.26
N VAL A 576 22.82 -2.26 -4.58
CA VAL A 576 23.82 -2.74 -5.54
C VAL A 576 24.04 -1.65 -6.57
N ASP A 577 25.30 -1.27 -6.82
CA ASP A 577 25.67 -0.22 -7.77
C ASP A 577 24.89 1.09 -7.54
N ALA A 578 24.78 1.51 -6.27
CA ALA A 578 24.01 2.67 -5.82
C ALA A 578 22.49 2.62 -6.08
N ARG A 579 21.94 1.46 -6.41
CA ARG A 579 20.50 1.25 -6.65
C ARG A 579 19.88 0.34 -5.60
N PHE A 580 18.72 0.74 -5.08
CA PHE A 580 17.90 -0.13 -4.25
C PHE A 580 17.39 -1.32 -5.05
N CYS A 581 17.47 -2.52 -4.45
CA CYS A 581 16.97 -3.76 -5.05
C CYS A 581 15.45 -3.88 -4.89
N LEU A 582 14.71 -2.93 -5.45
CA LEU A 582 13.26 -2.89 -5.54
C LEU A 582 12.85 -3.08 -7.01
N TYR A 583 11.93 -4.01 -7.25
CA TYR A 583 11.52 -4.46 -8.58
C TYR A 583 10.00 -4.67 -8.61
N TYR A 584 9.43 -4.81 -9.82
CA TYR A 584 8.03 -5.15 -9.98
C TYR A 584 7.71 -6.46 -9.24
N GLN A 585 6.85 -6.38 -8.22
CA GLN A 585 6.43 -7.52 -7.37
C GLN A 585 7.59 -8.29 -6.71
N ALA A 586 8.75 -7.65 -6.55
CA ALA A 586 9.90 -8.25 -5.89
C ALA A 586 10.78 -7.23 -5.15
N ALA A 587 11.39 -7.65 -4.04
CA ALA A 587 12.35 -6.85 -3.30
C ALA A 587 13.44 -7.72 -2.68
N VAL A 588 14.65 -7.18 -2.56
CA VAL A 588 15.77 -7.82 -1.85
C VAL A 588 16.22 -6.91 -0.70
N MET A 589 16.29 -7.48 0.49
CA MET A 589 16.62 -6.80 1.74
C MET A 589 17.78 -7.50 2.44
N ASP A 590 18.59 -6.75 3.18
CA ASP A 590 19.64 -7.31 4.02
C ASP A 590 19.04 -7.61 5.41
N THR A 591 19.11 -8.87 5.85
CA THR A 591 18.65 -9.23 7.21
C THR A 591 19.78 -9.11 8.23
N ASP A 592 21.00 -9.47 7.82
CA ASP A 592 22.25 -9.26 8.55
C ASP A 592 23.44 -9.22 7.57
N THR A 593 24.68 -9.32 8.06
CA THR A 593 25.90 -9.24 7.23
C THR A 593 26.13 -10.46 6.33
N ARG A 594 25.41 -11.57 6.56
CA ARG A 594 25.58 -12.85 5.86
C ARG A 594 24.29 -13.38 5.22
N ASN A 595 23.15 -12.80 5.53
CA ASN A 595 21.83 -13.27 5.10
C ASN A 595 21.03 -12.16 4.39
N GLU A 596 20.39 -12.55 3.31
CA GLU A 596 19.53 -11.72 2.47
C GLU A 596 18.11 -12.29 2.43
N LEU A 597 17.11 -11.41 2.52
CA LEU A 597 15.70 -11.75 2.33
C LEU A 597 15.25 -11.30 0.95
N GLN A 598 14.77 -12.22 0.12
CA GLN A 598 14.14 -11.91 -1.16
C GLN A 598 12.65 -12.23 -1.07
N ILE A 599 11.78 -11.28 -1.39
CA ILE A 599 10.33 -11.50 -1.47
C ILE A 599 9.92 -11.42 -2.93
N HIS A 600 9.34 -12.48 -3.48
CA HIS A 600 8.81 -12.54 -4.84
C HIS A 600 7.31 -12.87 -4.80
N VAL A 601 6.49 -12.08 -5.50
CA VAL A 601 5.07 -12.39 -5.67
C VAL A 601 4.83 -12.95 -7.06
N LYS A 602 4.23 -14.15 -7.13
CA LYS A 602 3.92 -14.86 -8.38
C LYS A 602 2.53 -15.48 -8.30
N GLY A 603 1.57 -14.90 -9.02
CA GLY A 603 0.19 -15.37 -9.02
C GLY A 603 -0.41 -15.37 -7.61
N GLN A 604 -0.85 -16.53 -7.11
CA GLN A 604 -1.43 -16.70 -5.77
C GLN A 604 -0.41 -17.01 -4.67
N ARG A 605 0.90 -16.94 -4.98
CA ARG A 605 1.96 -17.22 -4.02
C ARG A 605 2.81 -15.98 -3.78
N ILE A 606 3.03 -15.70 -2.51
CA ILE A 606 4.08 -14.81 -2.04
C ILE A 606 5.19 -15.72 -1.51
N VAL A 607 6.36 -15.70 -2.15
CA VAL A 607 7.49 -16.55 -1.77
C VAL A 607 8.60 -15.69 -1.19
N ALA A 608 9.02 -16.01 0.02
CA ALA A 608 10.19 -15.44 0.66
C ALA A 608 11.35 -16.44 0.62
N TYR A 609 12.53 -15.96 0.22
CA TYR A 609 13.78 -16.70 0.18
C TYR A 609 14.71 -16.09 1.21
N LEU A 610 15.27 -16.92 2.08
CA LEU A 610 16.36 -16.53 2.96
C LEU A 610 17.64 -17.12 2.38
N VAL A 611 18.56 -16.27 1.96
CA VAL A 611 19.77 -16.61 1.21
C VAL A 611 20.98 -16.28 2.06
N ASN A 612 21.79 -17.28 2.39
CA ASN A 612 23.07 -17.08 3.05
C ASN A 612 24.19 -16.94 2.02
N ILE A 613 25.16 -16.05 2.25
CA ILE A 613 26.26 -15.83 1.29
C ILE A 613 27.15 -17.07 1.08
N LEU A 614 27.26 -17.95 2.08
CA LEU A 614 28.13 -19.14 2.07
C LEU A 614 27.32 -20.44 1.92
N SER A 615 26.36 -20.69 2.81
CA SER A 615 25.59 -21.95 2.82
C SER A 615 24.27 -21.85 3.60
N LYS A 616 23.24 -22.56 3.15
CA LYS A 616 21.95 -22.67 3.84
C LYS A 616 22.04 -23.31 5.22
N HIS A 617 23.10 -24.09 5.47
CA HIS A 617 23.36 -24.72 6.76
C HIS A 617 23.70 -23.69 7.85
N LEU A 618 24.12 -22.49 7.44
CA LEU A 618 24.43 -21.37 8.33
C LEU A 618 23.23 -20.45 8.58
N ILE A 619 22.07 -20.75 8.00
CA ILE A 619 20.83 -20.01 8.26
C ILE A 619 20.30 -20.47 9.61
N SER A 620 20.42 -19.58 10.60
CA SER A 620 19.87 -19.81 11.93
C SER A 620 18.34 -20.00 11.89
N PRO A 621 17.81 -21.01 12.60
CA PRO A 621 16.37 -21.17 12.77
C PRO A 621 15.67 -19.97 13.40
N ASP A 622 16.35 -19.22 14.27
CA ASP A 622 15.78 -18.03 14.91
C ASP A 622 15.54 -16.91 13.91
N LEU A 623 16.51 -16.65 13.04
CA LEU A 623 16.38 -15.67 11.98
C LEU A 623 15.23 -16.05 11.05
N ALA A 624 15.22 -17.30 10.59
CA ALA A 624 14.16 -17.82 9.71
C ALA A 624 12.78 -17.68 10.38
N THR A 625 12.64 -18.17 11.62
CA THR A 625 11.38 -18.10 12.37
C THR A 625 10.95 -16.66 12.61
N THR A 626 11.86 -15.74 12.94
CA THR A 626 11.55 -14.32 13.14
C THR A 626 11.08 -13.65 11.85
N VAL A 627 11.76 -13.91 10.73
CA VAL A 627 11.32 -13.42 9.40
C VAL A 627 9.92 -13.95 9.08
N GLN A 628 9.67 -15.25 9.31
CA GLN A 628 8.35 -15.85 9.11
C GLN A 628 7.29 -15.22 10.01
N GLU A 629 7.55 -15.02 11.30
CA GLU A 629 6.62 -14.38 12.24
C GLU A 629 6.28 -12.96 11.76
N CYS A 630 7.29 -12.16 11.44
CA CYS A 630 7.11 -10.78 10.94
C CYS A 630 6.29 -10.73 9.64
N LEU A 631 6.63 -11.57 8.65
CA LEU A 631 5.89 -11.61 7.38
C LEU A 631 4.46 -12.13 7.56
N THR A 632 4.27 -13.13 8.41
CA THR A 632 2.94 -13.70 8.72
C THR A 632 2.07 -12.67 9.44
N LEU A 633 2.64 -11.91 10.38
CA LEU A 633 1.95 -10.84 11.09
C LEU A 633 1.61 -9.67 10.14
N ALA A 634 2.55 -9.25 9.30
CA ALA A 634 2.32 -8.20 8.30
C ALA A 634 1.22 -8.62 7.31
N LEU A 635 1.36 -9.80 6.72
CA LEU A 635 0.37 -10.36 5.80
C LEU A 635 -0.98 -10.54 6.50
N GLY A 636 -1.01 -11.06 7.74
CA GLY A 636 -2.22 -11.21 8.53
C GLY A 636 -2.91 -9.87 8.81
N ARG A 637 -2.16 -8.79 9.09
CA ARG A 637 -2.72 -7.43 9.27
C ARG A 637 -3.28 -6.88 7.96
N ILE A 638 -2.54 -6.98 6.87
CA ILE A 638 -2.99 -6.50 5.56
C ILE A 638 -4.20 -7.30 5.09
N LEU A 639 -4.19 -8.62 5.28
CA LEU A 639 -5.32 -9.47 4.95
C LEU A 639 -6.50 -9.28 5.89
N LYS A 640 -6.32 -8.89 7.16
CA LYS A 640 -7.43 -8.45 8.03
C LYS A 640 -8.08 -7.17 7.52
N PHE A 641 -7.27 -6.22 7.03
CA PHE A 641 -7.77 -5.03 6.32
C PHE A 641 -8.67 -5.44 5.14
N TYR A 642 -8.28 -6.46 4.39
CA TYR A 642 -9.09 -7.06 3.32
C TYR A 642 -10.11 -8.12 3.77
N GLY A 643 -10.07 -8.54 5.03
CA GLY A 643 -10.59 -9.83 5.52
C GLY A 643 -11.83 -9.72 6.38
N HIS A 644 -12.24 -8.50 6.75
CA HIS A 644 -13.63 -8.22 7.16
C HIS A 644 -14.66 -8.53 6.05
N CYS A 645 -14.20 -9.02 4.90
CA CYS A 645 -14.97 -9.62 3.81
C CYS A 645 -15.34 -11.11 4.04
N PHE A 646 -14.77 -11.77 5.05
CA PHE A 646 -15.05 -13.17 5.38
C PHE A 646 -15.63 -13.25 6.79
N GLY A 647 -16.97 -13.24 6.89
CA GLY A 647 -17.67 -13.26 8.16
C GLY A 647 -17.21 -14.40 9.08
N SER A 648 -16.50 -14.05 10.15
CA SER A 648 -16.45 -14.80 11.40
C SER A 648 -15.77 -13.95 12.48
N GLU A 649 -16.50 -13.66 13.56
CA GLU A 649 -15.98 -13.17 14.83
C GLU A 649 -15.21 -14.30 15.52
N ASN A 650 -13.95 -14.53 15.17
CA ASN A 650 -13.07 -15.40 15.95
C ASN A 650 -11.63 -14.96 15.81
N HIS A 651 -10.95 -14.66 16.92
CA HIS A 651 -9.61 -14.06 16.95
C HIS A 651 -8.44 -14.95 16.43
N ASN A 652 -8.71 -16.10 15.81
CA ASN A 652 -7.71 -17.03 15.25
C ASN A 652 -7.73 -17.12 13.69
N VAL A 653 -8.10 -16.03 12.99
CA VAL A 653 -8.38 -15.99 11.51
C VAL A 653 -7.16 -16.24 10.59
N THR A 654 -5.91 -16.21 11.07
CA THR A 654 -4.75 -16.21 10.15
C THR A 654 -4.53 -17.53 9.41
N SER A 655 -4.97 -18.68 9.95
CA SER A 655 -4.81 -20.00 9.32
C SER A 655 -5.74 -20.27 8.13
N ASP A 656 -6.82 -19.49 8.00
CA ASP A 656 -7.88 -19.77 7.04
C ASP A 656 -7.71 -19.00 5.71
N LEU A 657 -6.89 -17.94 5.71
CA LEU A 657 -6.70 -17.05 4.55
C LEU A 657 -5.57 -17.52 3.61
N PHE A 658 -4.55 -18.18 4.16
CA PHE A 658 -3.45 -18.74 3.38
C PHE A 658 -2.93 -20.04 3.99
N GLU A 659 -2.38 -20.88 3.13
CA GLU A 659 -1.58 -22.03 3.49
C GLU A 659 -0.10 -21.64 3.52
N ILE A 660 0.63 -22.08 4.54
CA ILE A 660 2.08 -21.95 4.59
C ILE A 660 2.69 -23.20 3.95
N GLU A 661 3.50 -22.99 2.92
CA GLU A 661 4.36 -23.98 2.31
C GLU A 661 5.81 -23.65 2.64
N VAL A 662 6.66 -24.66 2.82
CA VAL A 662 8.11 -24.50 3.03
C VAL A 662 8.86 -25.27 1.96
N GLY A 663 10.10 -24.92 1.67
CA GLY A 663 10.83 -25.57 0.60
C GLY A 663 12.28 -25.19 0.44
N GLU A 664 12.83 -25.61 -0.71
CA GLU A 664 14.18 -25.30 -1.17
C GLU A 664 14.18 -24.93 -2.65
N VAL A 665 15.30 -24.39 -3.14
CA VAL A 665 15.53 -24.17 -4.57
C VAL A 665 16.15 -25.43 -5.17
N CYS A 666 15.63 -25.91 -6.30
CA CYS A 666 16.15 -27.05 -7.05
C CYS A 666 16.31 -26.66 -8.53
N LYS A 667 17.53 -26.69 -9.05
CA LYS A 667 17.83 -26.33 -10.46
C LYS A 667 17.26 -24.96 -10.87
N GLY A 668 17.27 -23.98 -9.96
CA GLY A 668 16.72 -22.63 -10.19
C GLY A 668 15.20 -22.52 -10.00
N GLU A 669 14.50 -23.60 -9.66
CA GLU A 669 13.06 -23.59 -9.40
C GLU A 669 12.73 -23.79 -7.93
N THR A 670 11.69 -23.12 -7.46
CA THR A 670 11.20 -23.23 -6.08
C THR A 670 10.39 -24.51 -5.89
N CYS A 671 10.90 -25.43 -5.07
CA CYS A 671 10.23 -26.68 -4.72
C CYS A 671 9.60 -26.58 -3.34
N LEU A 672 8.27 -26.49 -3.30
CA LEU A 672 7.49 -26.26 -2.08
C LEU A 672 6.75 -27.52 -1.64
N ILE A 673 6.56 -27.66 -0.33
CA ILE A 673 5.73 -28.69 0.31
C ILE A 673 4.87 -28.02 1.40
N PRO A 674 3.58 -28.40 1.57
CA PRO A 674 2.76 -27.87 2.65
C PRO A 674 3.43 -28.10 4.02
N LEU A 675 3.34 -27.11 4.91
CA LEU A 675 4.00 -27.19 6.21
C LEU A 675 3.52 -28.39 7.05
N SER A 676 2.24 -28.76 6.95
CA SER A 676 1.67 -29.97 7.59
C SER A 676 2.41 -31.24 7.18
N ASP A 677 2.77 -31.35 5.90
CA ASP A 677 3.46 -32.49 5.32
C ASP A 677 4.94 -32.46 5.67
N ALA A 678 5.56 -31.29 5.65
CA ALA A 678 6.96 -31.12 6.04
C ALA A 678 7.21 -31.59 7.48
N LYS A 679 6.25 -31.36 8.39
CA LYS A 679 6.32 -31.79 9.80
C LYS A 679 6.25 -33.30 9.99
N THR A 680 5.68 -34.05 9.05
CA THR A 680 5.45 -35.51 9.18
C THR A 680 6.41 -36.36 8.36
N LYS A 681 6.99 -35.80 7.31
CA LYS A 681 7.89 -36.51 6.40
C LYS A 681 9.33 -36.09 6.66
N ALA A 682 10.28 -37.03 6.71
CA ALA A 682 11.71 -36.70 6.78
C ALA A 682 12.28 -36.24 5.42
N HIS A 683 11.65 -36.70 4.33
CA HIS A 683 12.05 -36.42 2.97
C HIS A 683 10.83 -36.20 2.07
N TRP A 684 10.98 -35.41 1.00
CA TRP A 684 9.96 -35.31 -0.04
C TRP A 684 10.59 -35.34 -1.43
N ARG A 685 9.84 -35.83 -2.41
CA ARG A 685 10.24 -35.81 -3.83
C ARG A 685 9.62 -34.60 -4.50
N CYS A 686 10.44 -33.74 -5.10
CA CYS A 686 9.95 -32.58 -5.85
C CYS A 686 9.51 -32.97 -7.27
N ARG A 687 8.91 -32.02 -7.99
CA ARG A 687 8.48 -32.21 -9.39
C ARG A 687 9.63 -32.57 -10.34
N ASN A 688 10.84 -32.12 -10.01
CA ASN A 688 12.06 -32.41 -10.74
C ASN A 688 12.68 -33.78 -10.38
N GLY A 689 11.99 -34.59 -9.58
CA GLY A 689 12.42 -35.94 -9.19
C GLY A 689 13.49 -35.98 -8.09
N LYS A 690 14.04 -34.82 -7.68
CA LYS A 690 15.01 -34.72 -6.58
C LYS A 690 14.34 -35.02 -5.23
N ILE A 691 15.04 -35.74 -4.37
CA ILE A 691 14.64 -35.99 -2.98
C ILE A 691 15.28 -34.92 -2.10
N HIS A 692 14.45 -34.19 -1.37
CA HIS A 692 14.86 -33.14 -0.44
C HIS A 692 14.65 -33.59 1.01
N LYS A 693 15.47 -33.07 1.93
CA LYS A 693 15.32 -33.28 3.38
C LYS A 693 14.45 -32.17 3.96
N THR A 694 13.36 -32.52 4.67
CA THR A 694 12.44 -31.51 5.28
C THR A 694 13.07 -30.72 6.42
N LYS A 695 14.20 -31.19 6.95
CA LYS A 695 14.91 -30.56 8.07
C LYS A 695 15.17 -29.06 7.85
N TYR A 696 15.79 -28.66 6.74
CA TYR A 696 16.17 -27.25 6.53
C TYR A 696 14.97 -26.32 6.27
N PRO A 697 13.96 -26.71 5.46
CA PRO A 697 12.71 -25.96 5.40
C PRO A 697 11.97 -25.82 6.73
N LEU A 698 12.14 -26.76 7.67
CA LEU A 698 11.54 -26.64 9.00
C LEU A 698 12.25 -25.63 9.90
N ASN A 699 13.41 -25.09 9.51
CA ASN A 699 14.07 -23.98 10.23
C ASN A 699 13.14 -22.76 10.35
N TRP A 700 12.20 -22.58 9.41
CA TRP A 700 11.18 -21.53 9.44
C TRP A 700 10.18 -21.63 10.60
N VAL A 701 10.07 -22.79 11.26
CA VAL A 701 8.96 -23.11 12.17
C VAL A 701 9.43 -23.84 13.43
N VAL A 702 10.67 -23.57 13.84
CA VAL A 702 11.27 -24.19 15.02
C VAL A 702 10.58 -23.67 16.28
N ASP A 703 10.19 -24.60 17.15
CA ASP A 703 9.58 -24.27 18.43
C ASP A 703 10.64 -23.73 19.40
N LYS A 704 10.70 -22.40 19.51
CA LYS A 704 11.57 -21.65 20.42
C LYS A 704 11.39 -22.07 21.90
N ASN A 705 10.26 -22.70 22.26
CA ASN A 705 9.99 -23.14 23.63
C ASN A 705 10.53 -24.55 23.95
N LYS A 706 11.07 -25.28 22.98
CA LYS A 706 11.74 -26.56 23.23
C LYS A 706 13.11 -26.33 23.87
N LYS A 707 13.11 -26.16 25.20
CA LYS A 707 14.30 -25.99 26.05
C LYS A 707 15.26 -27.19 26.04
N HIS A 708 14.84 -28.35 25.55
CA HIS A 708 15.63 -29.58 25.58
C HIS A 708 15.78 -30.19 24.18
N CYS A 709 16.95 -30.80 23.95
CA CYS A 709 17.15 -31.68 22.81
C CYS A 709 16.32 -32.94 22.96
N ASP A 710 16.06 -33.63 21.84
CA ASP A 710 15.54 -34.99 21.91
C ASP A 710 16.52 -35.87 22.71
N SER A 711 15.98 -36.82 23.48
CA SER A 711 16.71 -37.82 24.26
C SER A 711 17.79 -38.58 23.47
N ASN A 712 17.66 -38.65 22.15
CA ASN A 712 18.60 -39.31 21.25
C ASN A 712 19.57 -38.35 20.52
N CYS A 713 19.66 -37.08 20.93
CA CYS A 713 20.53 -36.10 20.30
C CYS A 713 22.02 -36.46 20.51
N LYS A 714 22.83 -36.41 19.43
CA LYS A 714 24.26 -36.74 19.46
C LYS A 714 25.18 -35.50 19.54
N GLY A 715 24.63 -34.32 19.84
CA GLY A 715 25.34 -33.04 19.78
C GLY A 715 25.15 -32.33 18.44
N LEU A 716 26.02 -31.35 18.16
CA LEU A 716 26.07 -30.65 16.87
C LEU A 716 26.31 -31.61 15.71
N GLU A 717 25.82 -31.28 14.52
CA GLU A 717 26.07 -32.10 13.32
C GLU A 717 27.51 -31.99 12.84
N THR A 718 28.00 -33.02 12.17
CA THR A 718 29.40 -33.10 11.68
C THR A 718 29.81 -31.90 10.84
N GLU A 719 28.90 -31.33 10.03
CA GLU A 719 29.18 -30.13 9.24
C GLU A 719 29.33 -28.88 10.13
N THR A 720 28.50 -28.73 11.15
CA THR A 720 28.58 -27.63 12.13
C THR A 720 29.80 -27.76 13.03
N GLN A 721 30.21 -28.99 13.34
CA GLN A 721 31.42 -29.27 14.12
C GLN A 721 32.69 -28.76 13.43
N LEU A 722 32.71 -28.63 12.10
CA LEU A 722 33.88 -28.10 11.37
C LEU A 722 33.97 -26.57 11.40
N LEU A 723 32.94 -25.87 11.89
CA LEU A 723 32.92 -24.41 11.93
C LEU A 723 33.72 -23.88 13.12
N THR A 724 34.28 -22.68 12.97
CA THR A 724 34.95 -21.92 14.03
C THR A 724 33.92 -21.18 14.89
N PRO A 725 33.93 -21.35 16.22
CA PRO A 725 33.10 -20.55 17.13
C PRO A 725 33.58 -19.10 17.15
N ASP A 726 32.65 -18.15 17.14
CA ASP A 726 32.95 -16.73 17.35
C ASP A 726 32.84 -16.33 18.84
N ASP A 727 33.12 -15.06 19.13
CA ASP A 727 33.16 -14.55 20.51
C ASP A 727 31.77 -14.63 21.20
N GLN A 728 30.67 -14.52 20.44
CA GLN A 728 29.30 -14.62 20.99
C GLN A 728 28.96 -16.05 21.40
N HIS A 729 29.41 -17.04 20.62
CA HIS A 729 29.29 -18.44 21.00
C HIS A 729 30.01 -18.74 22.32
N PHE A 730 31.16 -18.11 22.58
CA PHE A 730 31.87 -18.28 23.85
C PHE A 730 31.14 -17.67 25.04
N VAL A 731 30.49 -16.51 24.86
CA VAL A 731 29.63 -15.91 25.91
C VAL A 731 28.49 -16.84 26.29
N GLN A 732 27.78 -17.34 25.29
CA GLN A 732 26.65 -18.25 25.53
C GLN A 732 27.13 -19.57 26.16
N LEU A 733 28.28 -20.08 25.72
CA LEU A 733 28.90 -21.27 26.29
C LEU A 733 29.29 -21.08 27.76
N ALA A 734 30.00 -19.99 28.09
CA ALA A 734 30.37 -19.67 29.47
C ALA A 734 29.12 -19.52 30.37
N ARG A 735 28.05 -18.92 29.86
CA ARG A 735 26.76 -18.80 30.58
C ARG A 735 26.10 -20.14 30.84
N THR A 736 26.24 -21.08 29.90
CA THR A 736 25.57 -22.38 29.95
C THR A 736 26.34 -23.40 30.79
N ILE A 737 27.68 -23.43 30.68
CA ILE A 737 28.53 -24.35 31.45
C ILE A 737 28.47 -24.02 32.95
N GLY A 738 28.59 -22.73 33.28
CA GLY A 738 28.70 -22.29 34.67
C GLY A 738 30.03 -22.69 35.32
N ILE A 739 30.37 -22.03 36.42
CA ILE A 739 31.71 -22.16 37.03
C ILE A 739 32.03 -23.57 37.55
N GLY A 740 31.00 -24.33 37.96
CA GLY A 740 31.17 -25.66 38.56
C GLY A 740 31.69 -26.72 37.59
N ASP A 741 31.25 -26.66 36.33
CA ASP A 741 31.63 -27.62 35.28
C ASP A 741 32.84 -27.10 34.46
N PHE A 742 33.18 -25.81 34.58
CA PHE A 742 34.18 -25.17 33.72
C PHE A 742 35.60 -25.72 33.89
N TYR A 743 36.04 -26.06 35.11
CA TYR A 743 37.39 -26.61 35.31
C TYR A 743 37.59 -27.90 34.51
N ASN A 744 36.67 -28.86 34.65
CA ASN A 744 36.77 -30.13 33.93
C ASN A 744 36.68 -29.90 32.42
N PHE A 745 35.75 -29.05 31.98
CA PHE A 745 35.64 -28.68 30.57
C PHE A 745 36.95 -28.06 30.01
N PHE A 746 37.57 -27.16 30.77
CA PHE A 746 38.81 -26.49 30.39
C PHE A 746 39.99 -27.46 30.23
N ILE A 747 40.09 -28.45 31.12
CA ILE A 747 41.11 -29.52 31.02
C ILE A 747 40.84 -30.42 29.81
N GLU A 748 39.58 -30.79 29.56
CA GLU A 748 39.19 -31.61 28.39
C GLU A 748 39.41 -30.89 27.05
N LEU A 749 39.47 -29.56 27.05
CA LEU A 749 39.91 -28.76 25.90
C LEU A 749 41.43 -28.82 25.65
N GLY A 750 42.19 -29.54 26.47
CA GLY A 750 43.65 -29.69 26.36
C GLY A 750 44.45 -28.60 27.08
N MET A 751 43.80 -27.82 27.95
CA MET A 751 44.48 -26.78 28.73
C MET A 751 45.11 -27.34 30.00
N GLU A 752 46.16 -26.69 30.52
CA GLU A 752 46.83 -27.15 31.73
C GLU A 752 46.22 -26.55 33.00
N LYS A 753 46.40 -27.23 34.13
CA LYS A 753 45.98 -26.70 35.44
C LYS A 753 46.67 -25.36 35.78
N SER A 754 47.94 -25.20 35.39
CA SER A 754 48.70 -23.96 35.50
C SER A 754 48.01 -22.80 34.76
N ASP A 755 47.48 -23.05 33.56
CA ASP A 755 46.74 -22.06 32.76
C ASP A 755 45.47 -21.63 33.52
N TYR A 756 44.73 -22.60 34.08
CA TYR A 756 43.54 -22.35 34.89
C TYR A 756 43.86 -21.53 36.15
N ASP A 757 44.90 -21.90 36.90
CA ASP A 757 45.30 -21.21 38.13
C ASP A 757 45.74 -19.77 37.84
N ASN A 758 46.45 -19.54 36.73
CA ASN A 758 46.84 -18.22 36.27
C ASN A 758 45.63 -17.35 35.89
N LEU A 759 44.68 -17.90 35.14
CA LEU A 759 43.44 -17.23 34.78
C LEU A 759 42.61 -16.89 36.02
N ASN A 760 42.48 -17.84 36.95
CA ASN A 760 41.73 -17.65 38.18
C ASN A 760 42.39 -16.52 39.01
N PHE A 761 43.71 -16.53 39.16
CA PHE A 761 44.42 -15.44 39.85
C PHE A 761 44.17 -14.05 39.21
N ARG A 762 44.03 -13.98 37.88
CA ARG A 762 43.81 -12.72 37.16
C ARG A 762 42.35 -12.24 37.16
N TYR A 763 41.39 -13.17 37.11
CA TYR A 763 39.98 -12.87 36.84
C TYR A 763 39.01 -13.39 37.92
N PHE A 764 39.49 -13.86 39.08
CA PHE A 764 38.64 -14.46 40.14
C PHE A 764 37.47 -13.57 40.61
N SER A 765 37.56 -12.25 40.42
CA SER A 765 36.53 -11.31 40.84
C SER A 765 35.21 -11.53 40.10
N ASN A 766 35.25 -12.00 38.85
CA ASN A 766 34.06 -12.25 38.05
C ASN A 766 34.14 -13.62 37.35
N PRO A 767 33.30 -14.60 37.75
CA PRO A 767 33.31 -15.93 37.16
C PRO A 767 33.05 -15.97 35.65
N MET A 768 32.25 -15.05 35.11
CA MET A 768 31.95 -15.00 33.68
C MET A 768 33.17 -14.53 32.87
N ASP A 769 33.83 -13.46 33.31
CA ASP A 769 35.03 -12.94 32.66
C ASP A 769 36.17 -13.96 32.74
N PHE A 770 36.31 -14.66 33.87
CA PHE A 770 37.24 -15.78 34.03
C PHE A 770 37.00 -16.89 32.99
N MET A 771 35.76 -17.37 32.86
CA MET A 771 35.42 -18.43 31.90
C MET A 771 35.63 -17.98 30.45
N LEU A 772 35.24 -16.75 30.12
CA LEU A 772 35.43 -16.17 28.80
C LEU A 772 36.91 -16.06 28.42
N MET A 773 37.73 -15.53 29.33
CA MET A 773 39.16 -15.42 29.10
C MET A 773 39.83 -16.79 28.95
N GLY A 774 39.34 -17.81 29.66
CA GLY A 774 39.78 -19.18 29.44
C GLY A 774 39.44 -19.72 28.05
N LEU A 775 38.22 -19.50 27.56
CA LEU A 775 37.84 -19.88 26.19
C LEU A 775 38.67 -19.16 25.13
N PHE A 776 38.98 -17.88 25.34
CA PHE A 776 39.85 -17.12 24.44
C PHE A 776 41.31 -17.62 24.47
N GLU A 777 41.84 -17.95 25.65
CA GLU A 777 43.19 -18.49 25.79
C GLU A 777 43.31 -19.87 25.15
N TRP A 778 42.26 -20.71 25.28
CA TRP A 778 42.18 -21.97 24.55
C TRP A 778 42.20 -21.78 23.03
N ARG A 779 41.38 -20.86 22.50
CA ARG A 779 41.35 -20.59 21.05
C ARG A 779 42.73 -20.16 20.56
N ASP A 780 43.36 -19.21 21.24
CA ASP A 780 44.68 -18.70 20.84
C ASP A 780 45.76 -19.77 20.89
N LYS A 781 45.76 -20.61 21.93
CA LYS A 781 46.72 -21.72 22.08
C LYS A 781 46.54 -22.73 20.94
N THR A 782 45.30 -23.11 20.66
CA THR A 782 44.95 -24.02 19.56
C THR A 782 45.38 -23.46 18.20
N GLU A 783 45.12 -22.18 17.94
CA GLU A 783 45.51 -21.50 16.70
C GLU A 783 47.02 -21.32 16.58
N SER A 784 47.73 -21.12 17.70
CA SER A 784 49.20 -21.03 17.73
C SER A 784 49.89 -22.34 17.39
N ASP A 785 49.25 -23.47 17.68
CA ASP A 785 49.69 -24.82 17.31
C ASP A 785 49.34 -25.21 15.86
N GLN A 786 48.94 -24.24 15.03
CA GLN A 786 48.47 -24.43 13.64
C GLN A 786 47.22 -25.31 13.50
N LEU A 787 46.48 -25.53 14.59
CA LEU A 787 45.18 -26.20 14.57
C LEU A 787 44.06 -25.15 14.51
N THR A 788 42.92 -25.50 13.91
CA THR A 788 41.75 -24.60 13.91
C THR A 788 40.88 -24.93 15.12
N ALA A 789 40.57 -23.94 15.95
CA ALA A 789 39.60 -24.12 17.03
C ALA A 789 38.20 -24.28 16.42
N THR A 790 37.59 -25.45 16.57
CA THR A 790 36.29 -25.77 15.95
C THR A 790 35.22 -26.11 16.98
N PHE A 791 33.95 -26.04 16.59
CA PHE A 791 32.84 -26.56 17.40
C PHE A 791 33.00 -28.06 17.71
N GLY A 792 33.71 -28.82 16.87
CA GLY A 792 34.05 -30.22 17.12
C GLY A 792 34.88 -30.38 18.39
N ASN A 793 35.90 -29.52 18.57
CA ASN A 793 36.72 -29.54 19.79
C ASN A 793 35.90 -29.21 21.03
N LEU A 794 35.03 -28.20 20.95
CA LEU A 794 34.11 -27.85 22.04
C LEU A 794 33.11 -29.00 22.34
N GLN A 795 32.60 -29.66 21.30
CA GLN A 795 31.63 -30.75 21.41
C GLN A 795 32.26 -31.99 22.05
N GLU A 796 33.50 -32.33 21.70
CA GLU A 796 34.25 -33.42 22.31
C GLU A 796 34.47 -33.18 23.80
N ALA A 797 34.99 -31.99 24.18
CA ALA A 797 35.22 -31.64 25.58
C ALA A 797 33.91 -31.60 26.40
N LEU A 798 32.82 -31.08 25.83
CA LEU A 798 31.50 -31.13 26.49
C LEU A 798 30.96 -32.55 26.64
N THR A 799 31.22 -33.43 25.67
CA THR A 799 30.78 -34.83 25.75
C THR A 799 31.53 -35.56 26.86
N ALA A 800 32.83 -35.27 27.03
CA ALA A 800 33.66 -35.85 28.10
C ALA A 800 33.14 -35.51 29.51
N ILE A 801 32.50 -34.35 29.68
CA ILE A 801 31.88 -33.93 30.95
C ILE A 801 30.35 -34.20 31.01
N GLU A 802 29.82 -35.05 30.12
CA GLU A 802 28.39 -35.41 30.05
C GLU A 802 27.44 -34.20 29.80
N ARG A 803 27.94 -33.18 29.09
CA ARG A 803 27.21 -31.96 28.72
C ARG A 803 27.06 -31.77 27.21
N GLN A 804 26.99 -32.86 26.44
CA GLN A 804 26.97 -32.81 24.96
C GLN A 804 25.85 -31.93 24.33
N HIS A 805 24.82 -31.57 25.09
CA HIS A 805 23.69 -30.77 24.60
C HIS A 805 23.86 -29.25 24.74
N TYR A 806 24.89 -28.76 25.44
CA TYR A 806 25.06 -27.32 25.68
C TYR A 806 25.28 -26.55 24.37
N LEU A 807 26.08 -27.08 23.44
CA LEU A 807 26.23 -26.46 22.11
C LEU A 807 24.96 -26.48 21.27
N CYS A 808 24.08 -27.47 21.47
CA CYS A 808 22.79 -27.50 20.79
C CYS A 808 21.85 -26.41 21.30
N GLN A 809 21.97 -26.03 22.57
CA GLN A 809 21.20 -24.94 23.16
C GLN A 809 21.73 -23.58 22.71
N ILE A 810 23.05 -23.41 22.73
CA ILE A 810 23.75 -22.19 22.27
C ILE A 810 23.41 -21.90 20.81
N HIS A 811 23.50 -22.91 19.93
CA HIS A 811 23.15 -22.75 18.52
C HIS A 811 21.66 -22.43 18.25
N ARG A 812 20.77 -22.63 19.25
CA ARG A 812 19.33 -22.32 19.18
C ARG A 812 18.95 -20.98 19.83
N GLU A 813 19.82 -20.38 20.64
CA GLU A 813 19.54 -19.12 21.36
C GLU A 813 20.16 -17.90 20.65
N ASP A 814 20.99 -18.12 19.63
CA ASP A 814 21.93 -17.13 19.13
C ASP A 814 21.29 -15.87 18.51
N HIS A 815 20.03 -15.88 18.06
CA HIS A 815 19.45 -14.69 17.39
C HIS A 815 18.06 -14.28 17.86
N THR A 816 17.80 -14.38 19.17
CA THR A 816 16.75 -13.54 19.76
C THR A 816 17.28 -12.12 19.91
N LEU A 817 16.85 -11.18 19.06
CA LEU A 817 16.63 -9.75 19.38
C LEU A 817 16.29 -8.95 18.13
N VAL A 818 15.02 -9.01 17.72
CA VAL A 818 14.40 -7.90 16.98
C VAL A 818 13.03 -7.65 17.59
N GLU A 819 12.98 -6.80 18.62
CA GLU A 819 11.72 -6.23 19.09
C GLU A 819 11.77 -4.70 19.05
N GLN A 820 10.74 -4.17 18.38
CA GLN A 820 10.20 -2.81 18.34
C GLN A 820 11.13 -1.67 18.78
N ALA A 821 11.71 -0.99 17.79
CA ALA A 821 12.39 0.28 18.02
C ALA A 821 11.38 1.43 18.20
N HIS A 822 11.38 2.04 19.37
CA HIS A 822 11.03 3.46 19.49
C HIS A 822 12.15 4.29 18.84
N SER A 823 11.81 5.37 18.14
CA SER A 823 12.76 6.18 17.37
C SER A 823 13.98 6.64 18.18
N ARG A 824 13.81 6.98 19.47
CA ARG A 824 14.88 7.41 20.39
C ARG A 824 15.88 6.32 20.80
N LEU A 825 15.55 5.04 20.63
CA LEU A 825 16.43 3.93 21.00
C LEU A 825 17.54 3.68 19.97
N GLN A 826 17.49 4.36 18.82
CA GLN A 826 18.47 4.26 17.73
C GLN A 826 19.56 5.33 17.79
N ASP A 827 19.48 6.26 18.76
CA ASP A 827 20.48 7.29 18.98
C ASP A 827 21.76 6.67 19.60
N VAL A 828 22.89 7.32 19.35
CA VAL A 828 24.17 6.99 20.00
C VAL A 828 24.13 7.55 21.43
N PRO A 829 24.48 6.78 22.47
CA PRO A 829 24.50 7.30 23.84
C PRO A 829 25.47 8.48 23.96
N SER A 830 25.02 9.54 24.66
CA SER A 830 25.86 10.71 24.91
C SER A 830 27.02 10.37 25.85
N ASP A 831 28.09 11.18 25.83
CA ASP A 831 29.20 11.02 26.77
C ASP A 831 28.71 11.09 28.22
N ASP A 832 27.78 12.02 28.53
CA ASP A 832 27.15 12.12 29.85
C ASP A 832 26.50 10.80 30.32
N VAL A 833 25.92 10.01 29.40
CA VAL A 833 25.31 8.72 29.72
C VAL A 833 26.38 7.67 29.98
N ILE A 834 27.45 7.65 29.19
CA ILE A 834 28.59 6.75 29.38
C ILE A 834 29.29 7.06 30.72
N ASP A 835 29.60 8.33 30.96
CA ASP A 835 30.25 8.80 32.18
C ASP A 835 29.38 8.49 33.41
N ALA A 836 28.06 8.71 33.33
CA ALA A 836 27.15 8.37 34.42
C ALA A 836 27.06 6.86 34.68
N LEU A 837 27.19 6.00 33.66
CA LEU A 837 27.20 4.53 33.83
C LEU A 837 28.45 4.07 34.59
N THR A 838 29.59 4.72 34.35
CA THR A 838 30.90 4.38 34.93
C THR A 838 31.12 5.02 36.30
N GLU A 839 30.89 6.32 36.44
CA GLU A 839 31.13 7.06 37.69
C GLU A 839 30.25 6.57 38.84
N LYS A 840 29.01 6.15 38.52
CA LYS A 840 28.06 5.61 39.50
C LYS A 840 28.17 4.10 39.66
N ASN A 841 29.14 3.45 39.00
CA ASN A 841 29.37 2.00 39.02
C ASN A 841 28.07 1.19 38.79
N LEU A 842 27.35 1.51 37.71
CA LEU A 842 26.02 0.94 37.43
C LEU A 842 26.07 -0.38 36.65
N ILE A 843 27.24 -0.74 36.13
CA ILE A 843 27.46 -1.92 35.28
C ILE A 843 27.98 -3.12 36.08
N GLY A 844 28.83 -2.88 37.09
CA GLY A 844 29.46 -3.94 37.89
C GLY A 844 30.82 -4.38 37.34
N ASP A 845 31.20 -5.62 37.60
CA ASP A 845 32.54 -6.19 37.37
C ASP A 845 32.64 -7.10 36.13
N CYS A 846 31.64 -7.08 35.25
CA CYS A 846 31.54 -7.93 34.04
C CYS A 846 32.17 -7.24 32.81
N VAL A 847 33.45 -6.92 32.87
CA VAL A 847 34.15 -6.09 31.87
C VAL A 847 34.31 -6.83 30.55
N VAL A 848 34.78 -8.08 30.60
CA VAL A 848 35.03 -8.89 29.39
C VAL A 848 33.69 -9.26 28.75
N HIS A 849 32.71 -9.70 29.54
CA HIS A 849 31.36 -10.01 29.04
C HIS A 849 30.72 -8.78 28.38
N LEU A 850 30.80 -7.60 29.00
CA LEU A 850 30.30 -6.36 28.37
C LEU A 850 30.98 -6.09 27.02
N GLY A 851 32.31 -6.21 26.94
CA GLY A 851 33.04 -5.95 25.69
C GLY A 851 32.56 -6.83 24.53
N VAL A 852 32.32 -8.11 24.80
CA VAL A 852 31.82 -9.05 23.78
C VAL A 852 30.37 -8.75 23.39
N GLU A 853 29.49 -8.45 24.35
CA GLU A 853 28.10 -8.06 24.08
C GLU A 853 27.99 -6.77 23.26
N LEU A 854 28.96 -5.86 23.43
CA LEU A 854 29.12 -4.66 22.60
C LEU A 854 29.76 -4.95 21.23
N CYS A 855 30.05 -6.22 20.92
CA CYS A 855 30.70 -6.67 19.70
C CYS A 855 32.14 -6.13 19.52
N LEU A 856 32.88 -5.84 20.60
CA LEU A 856 34.29 -5.44 20.50
C LEU A 856 35.18 -6.66 20.23
N SER A 857 36.29 -6.46 19.50
CA SER A 857 37.24 -7.54 19.27
C SER A 857 37.95 -7.94 20.56
N ILE A 858 38.32 -9.22 20.69
CA ILE A 858 39.12 -9.69 21.83
C ILE A 858 40.44 -8.91 21.99
N GLY A 859 41.04 -8.46 20.89
CA GLY A 859 42.23 -7.62 20.91
C GLY A 859 41.99 -6.28 21.58
N ASP A 860 40.86 -5.64 21.30
CA ASP A 860 40.48 -4.37 21.92
C ASP A 860 40.19 -4.52 23.41
N ILE A 861 39.52 -5.60 23.80
CA ILE A 861 39.21 -5.94 25.19
C ILE A 861 40.51 -6.16 25.97
N ARG A 862 41.43 -6.97 25.45
CA ARG A 862 42.73 -7.21 26.10
C ARG A 862 43.56 -5.94 26.24
N LYS A 863 43.54 -5.08 25.22
CA LYS A 863 44.22 -3.78 25.28
C LYS A 863 43.63 -2.90 26.38
N THR A 864 42.31 -2.91 26.57
CA THR A 864 41.66 -2.22 27.70
C THR A 864 42.13 -2.76 29.05
N LEU A 865 42.09 -4.08 29.24
CA LEU A 865 42.50 -4.72 30.48
C LEU A 865 43.98 -4.45 30.81
N TYR A 866 44.84 -4.40 29.79
CA TYR A 866 46.26 -4.07 29.94
C TYR A 866 46.50 -2.61 30.31
N ASN A 867 45.79 -1.68 29.66
CA ASN A 867 45.94 -0.24 29.88
C ASN A 867 45.45 0.20 31.27
N PHE A 868 44.45 -0.49 31.81
CA PHE A 868 43.79 -0.14 33.07
C PHE A 868 43.81 -1.32 34.05
N PRO A 869 44.98 -1.76 34.53
CA PRO A 869 45.07 -2.95 35.37
C PRO A 869 44.37 -2.72 36.71
N ARG A 870 43.40 -3.59 37.03
CA ARG A 870 42.60 -3.56 38.28
C ARG A 870 41.70 -2.33 38.49
N ASP A 871 41.55 -1.46 37.49
CA ASP A 871 40.60 -0.34 37.52
C ASP A 871 39.36 -0.69 36.68
N LEU A 872 38.37 -1.33 37.30
CA LEU A 872 37.16 -1.79 36.63
C LEU A 872 36.37 -0.64 35.99
N ASN A 873 36.32 0.53 36.65
CA ASN A 873 35.57 1.67 36.12
C ASN A 873 36.25 2.25 34.88
N ALA A 874 37.57 2.40 34.90
CA ALA A 874 38.33 2.85 33.74
C ALA A 874 38.27 1.83 32.59
N GLN A 875 38.26 0.53 32.89
CA GLN A 875 38.08 -0.52 31.89
C GLN A 875 36.69 -0.45 31.23
N VAL A 876 35.61 -0.36 32.01
CA VAL A 876 34.24 -0.23 31.46
C VAL A 876 34.11 1.04 30.63
N HIS A 877 34.67 2.16 31.09
CA HIS A 877 34.68 3.42 30.36
C HIS A 877 35.37 3.30 29.01
N ASP A 878 36.59 2.78 28.99
CA ASP A 878 37.37 2.60 27.75
C ASP A 878 36.66 1.66 26.76
N LEU A 879 35.99 0.59 27.22
CA LEU A 879 35.18 -0.26 26.35
C LEU A 879 33.98 0.48 25.76
N LEU A 880 33.22 1.22 26.57
CA LEU A 880 32.07 1.99 26.08
C LEU A 880 32.49 3.06 25.07
N ILE A 881 33.62 3.73 25.31
CA ILE A 881 34.19 4.72 24.39
C ILE A 881 34.68 4.07 23.10
N LYS A 882 35.40 2.95 23.18
CA LYS A 882 35.82 2.18 21.99
C LYS A 882 34.63 1.70 21.17
N TRP A 883 33.60 1.18 21.83
CA TRP A 883 32.36 0.75 21.17
C TRP A 883 31.63 1.92 20.51
N LYS A 884 31.48 3.06 21.22
CA LYS A 884 30.89 4.29 20.70
C LYS A 884 31.65 4.83 19.47
N ASN A 885 32.98 4.70 19.46
CA ASN A 885 33.85 5.25 18.43
C ASN A 885 34.26 4.25 17.32
N CYS A 886 33.73 3.02 17.33
CA CYS A 886 34.04 2.03 16.29
C CYS A 886 33.51 2.50 14.92
N ASN A 887 34.42 2.76 13.97
CA ASN A 887 34.07 3.20 12.61
C ASN A 887 33.29 2.12 11.83
N GLU A 888 32.23 2.56 11.14
CA GLU A 888 31.14 1.78 10.52
C GLU A 888 31.54 0.77 9.42
N THR A 889 32.82 0.64 9.07
CA THR A 889 33.22 -0.15 7.89
C THR A 889 33.14 -1.66 8.10
N LYS A 890 33.03 -2.16 9.35
CA LYS A 890 32.87 -3.60 9.65
C LYS A 890 32.00 -3.97 10.88
N MET A 891 31.46 -3.00 11.63
CA MET A 891 30.73 -3.27 12.88
C MET A 891 29.41 -2.51 12.99
N VAL A 892 28.53 -3.01 13.86
CA VAL A 892 27.15 -2.53 13.98
C VAL A 892 27.06 -1.27 14.86
N LYS A 893 26.22 -0.31 14.44
CA LYS A 893 26.05 1.01 15.08
C LYS A 893 25.87 0.93 16.61
N PRO A 894 26.60 1.76 17.40
CA PRO A 894 26.50 1.78 18.85
C PRO A 894 25.25 2.54 19.33
N THR A 895 24.11 1.86 19.38
CA THR A 895 22.82 2.47 19.77
C THR A 895 22.47 2.26 21.24
N ILE A 896 21.62 3.13 21.80
CA ILE A 896 21.05 2.96 23.15
C ILE A 896 20.35 1.61 23.28
N TYR A 897 19.62 1.15 22.26
CA TYR A 897 19.02 -0.18 22.25
C TYR A 897 20.07 -1.28 22.49
N ARG A 898 21.17 -1.24 21.74
CA ARG A 898 22.25 -2.22 21.88
C ARG A 898 22.92 -2.16 23.24
N LEU A 899 23.11 -0.97 23.77
CA LEU A 899 23.57 -0.80 25.15
C LEU A 899 22.59 -1.44 26.14
N MET A 900 21.28 -1.22 26.00
CA MET A 900 20.27 -1.83 26.87
C MET A 900 20.25 -3.35 26.76
N VAL A 901 20.39 -3.90 25.55
CA VAL A 901 20.55 -5.33 25.30
C VAL A 901 21.76 -5.88 26.04
N ALA A 902 22.92 -5.27 25.83
CA ALA A 902 24.17 -5.69 26.47
C ALA A 902 24.03 -5.65 28.01
N LEU A 903 23.49 -4.55 28.56
CA LEU A 903 23.24 -4.39 29.99
C LEU A 903 22.27 -5.45 30.54
N LYS A 904 21.25 -5.82 29.77
CA LYS A 904 20.32 -6.90 30.13
C LYS A 904 21.02 -8.26 30.15
N HIS A 905 21.87 -8.54 29.16
CA HIS A 905 22.58 -9.82 29.04
C HIS A 905 23.61 -10.03 30.14
N ILE A 906 24.36 -8.99 30.50
CA ILE A 906 25.32 -9.03 31.62
C ILE A 906 24.63 -8.90 32.99
N LYS A 907 23.29 -8.85 33.04
CA LYS A 907 22.49 -8.69 34.27
C LYS A 907 22.81 -7.40 35.06
N ALA A 908 23.24 -6.34 34.39
CA ALA A 908 23.49 -5.02 34.98
C ALA A 908 22.17 -4.25 35.21
N ALA A 909 21.35 -4.74 36.15
CA ALA A 909 20.00 -4.21 36.39
C ALA A 909 19.97 -2.71 36.73
N LYS A 910 20.98 -2.22 37.46
CA LYS A 910 21.11 -0.79 37.81
C LYS A 910 21.39 0.07 36.57
N GLY A 911 22.33 -0.34 35.73
CA GLY A 911 22.64 0.31 34.46
C GLY A 911 21.46 0.29 33.50
N LEU A 912 20.80 -0.87 33.35
CA LEU A 912 19.61 -1.00 32.50
C LEU A 912 18.47 -0.08 32.96
N SER A 913 18.19 -0.04 34.27
CA SER A 913 17.17 0.84 34.86
C SER A 913 17.51 2.33 34.65
N PHE A 914 18.79 2.70 34.79
CA PHE A 914 19.26 4.05 34.52
C PHE A 914 19.03 4.45 33.06
N VAL A 915 19.46 3.62 32.10
CA VAL A 915 19.28 3.92 30.67
C VAL A 915 17.79 3.98 30.30
N LYS A 916 16.97 3.05 30.79
CA LYS A 916 15.51 3.08 30.61
C LYS A 916 14.89 4.39 31.09
N LYS A 917 15.25 4.84 32.30
CA LYS A 917 14.76 6.08 32.89
C LYS A 917 15.21 7.31 32.09
N THR A 918 16.48 7.37 31.69
CA THR A 918 17.06 8.50 30.96
C THR A 918 16.40 8.71 29.60
N TYR A 919 16.01 7.62 28.92
CA TYR A 919 15.41 7.69 27.59
C TYR A 919 13.88 7.50 27.57
N GLY A 920 13.23 7.42 28.73
CA GLY A 920 11.77 7.32 28.85
C GLY A 920 11.18 6.00 28.32
N VAL A 921 11.89 4.90 28.53
CA VAL A 921 11.53 3.56 28.03
C VAL A 921 10.97 2.73 29.18
N ALA A 922 9.72 2.27 29.06
CA ALA A 922 9.07 1.43 30.07
C ALA A 922 9.73 0.03 30.20
#